data_AF-A0A158CIF8-F1
#
_entry.id   AF-A0A158CIF8-F1
#
_cell.length_a   1.000
_cell.length_b   1.000
_cell.length_c   1.000
_cell.angle_alpha   90.00
_cell.angle_beta   90.00
_cell.angle_gamma   90.00
#
_symmetry.space_group_name_H-M   'P 1'
#
loop_
_entity.id
_entity.type
_entity.pdbx_description
1 polymer ?
#
loop_
_entity_poly.entity_id
_entity_poly.type
_entity_poly.pdbx_seq_one_letter_code
_entity_poly.pdbx_strand_id
1 'polypeptide(L)'
;MHRLGRRRKSFHAYFDAMLQLWKKWQAAGEALKTRRRALTKILVACGGVAGMAAQARRAEAKDLPVQQGASGSMQLAENLSPEDRIVIVRNSLLQARMGDVSGYILSEGPIQGYARLRQYAGTLTHLVVSQQSTGRRDSDMACYWLDPDDASSADNGGTIIVSKSGKRWKRVFEGDIYARWFGAQGDGTTDDTDAINRAVAFAGSRYASTGRAQRVVLDNGTYRVAAVSGTLAIPCHDDGQSRSSKDKKLSPEPAMRQSYCVGVWPGVRLCGINAVVKGAYRYGMADAQQPITFGVLDGHELVYESGLEDLTFIDCFFGFAALSSTLACCTFEKLRFLGCGIGIYAAVLEQCMFSSIEARRTGVPILVGGQWAERNDDYNERGGFADKCTFINVRNIYERAYGDDERRIDTWFDATFFKTRNNESRLGAQLNAASQARAYPYRGICGFCIRVMSRYARPSNENVFMQISHAMSPRPAVLVDACQSAVFNGVYLERVGYRDNPRRSGPVGAGWNDPYLGNGVLVPGFIGTLDVSSSVFGVNVQQAYGACAIQSDGPIAPVQSWDCTLRDAQDRFTLGAARFDGDVTIRGGALRAVEQVRHDIGGSGLFSMDFDSDTFDTGVAVRVDDKAHAVIVLVSRNANPSGHASTGLYLLNLSQRGTGEPVRTLVSGNDLVRFAISRKGTLKLIAASPGAHRVLMLGNRPFE
;
A
#
# COMPACT_ATOMS: atom_id res chain seq x y z
N MET A 1 27.00 -10.57 -79.40
CA MET A 1 26.98 -10.56 -77.92
C MET A 1 27.35 -9.22 -77.25
N HIS A 2 28.09 -8.31 -77.89
CA HIS A 2 28.54 -7.05 -77.24
C HIS A 2 27.48 -5.93 -77.05
N ARG A 3 26.31 -5.98 -77.71
CA ARG A 3 25.21 -5.00 -77.55
C ARG A 3 24.21 -5.33 -76.43
N LEU A 4 24.17 -6.58 -75.94
CA LEU A 4 23.29 -7.01 -74.85
C LEU A 4 23.88 -6.73 -73.45
N GLY A 5 25.22 -6.66 -73.33
CA GLY A 5 25.91 -6.38 -72.05
C GLY A 5 25.80 -4.92 -71.56
N ARG A 6 25.71 -3.94 -72.47
CA ARG A 6 25.56 -2.51 -72.10
C ARG A 6 24.15 -2.17 -71.59
N ARG A 7 23.10 -2.83 -72.09
CA ARG A 7 21.72 -2.63 -71.59
C ARG A 7 21.45 -3.27 -70.22
N ARG A 8 22.21 -4.31 -69.83
CA ARG A 8 22.10 -4.94 -68.49
C ARG A 8 22.71 -4.09 -67.37
N LYS A 9 23.83 -3.41 -67.62
CA LYS A 9 24.47 -2.51 -66.63
C LYS A 9 23.66 -1.23 -66.37
N SER A 10 22.99 -0.68 -67.39
CA SER A 10 22.09 0.47 -67.22
C SER A 10 20.81 0.13 -66.45
N PHE A 11 20.31 -1.11 -66.60
CA PHE A 11 19.09 -1.56 -65.90
C PHE A 11 19.33 -1.82 -64.41
N HIS A 12 20.49 -2.37 -64.03
CA HIS A 12 20.85 -2.54 -62.61
C HIS A 12 21.06 -1.19 -61.90
N ALA A 13 21.76 -0.24 -62.53
CA ALA A 13 21.95 1.09 -61.94
C ALA A 13 20.61 1.85 -61.75
N TYR A 14 19.67 1.68 -62.69
CA TYR A 14 18.34 2.28 -62.58
C TYR A 14 17.49 1.61 -61.48
N PHE A 15 17.61 0.28 -61.33
CA PHE A 15 16.91 -0.47 -60.29
C PHE A 15 17.45 -0.14 -58.89
N ASP A 16 18.77 -0.01 -58.72
CA ASP A 16 19.39 0.39 -57.45
C ASP A 16 19.03 1.84 -57.07
N ALA A 17 18.99 2.75 -58.05
CA ALA A 17 18.55 4.13 -57.83
C ALA A 17 17.06 4.18 -57.41
N MET A 18 16.19 3.39 -58.06
CA MET A 18 14.79 3.24 -57.68
C MET A 18 14.63 2.63 -56.28
N LEU A 19 15.43 1.63 -55.92
CA LEU A 19 15.39 1.01 -54.60
C LEU A 19 15.84 1.98 -53.50
N GLN A 20 16.86 2.81 -53.77
CA GLN A 20 17.26 3.88 -52.86
C GLN A 20 16.18 4.97 -52.75
N LEU A 21 15.53 5.34 -53.86
CA LEU A 21 14.43 6.30 -53.85
C LEU A 21 13.23 5.77 -53.07
N TRP A 22 12.90 4.49 -53.22
CA TRP A 22 11.84 3.81 -52.51
C TRP A 22 12.12 3.70 -51.00
N LYS A 23 13.35 3.38 -50.60
CA LYS A 23 13.78 3.42 -49.19
C LYS A 23 13.70 4.83 -48.60
N LYS A 24 14.09 5.86 -49.36
CA LYS A 24 13.92 7.27 -48.96
C LYS A 24 12.44 7.66 -48.83
N TRP A 25 11.58 7.16 -49.72
CA TRP A 25 10.13 7.37 -49.67
C TRP A 25 9.46 6.66 -48.50
N GLN A 26 9.88 5.43 -48.16
CA GLN A 26 9.43 4.74 -46.96
C GLN A 26 9.87 5.47 -45.69
N ALA A 27 11.13 5.92 -45.62
CA ALA A 27 11.63 6.70 -44.48
C ALA A 27 10.87 8.04 -44.33
N ALA A 28 10.58 8.73 -45.44
CA ALA A 28 9.76 9.93 -45.45
C ALA A 28 8.30 9.66 -45.03
N GLY A 29 7.72 8.53 -45.48
CA GLY A 29 6.38 8.09 -45.12
C GLY A 29 6.25 7.74 -43.63
N GLU A 30 7.23 7.06 -43.05
CA GLU A 30 7.27 6.78 -41.60
C GLU A 30 7.52 8.05 -40.78
N ALA A 31 8.37 8.97 -41.25
CA ALA A 31 8.52 10.29 -40.64
C ALA A 31 7.21 11.10 -40.65
N LEU A 32 6.44 11.03 -41.75
CA LEU A 32 5.12 11.67 -41.86
C LEU A 32 4.09 11.04 -40.92
N LYS A 33 4.06 9.71 -40.80
CA LYS A 33 3.18 8.99 -39.85
C LYS A 33 3.52 9.35 -38.40
N THR A 34 4.81 9.45 -38.08
CA THR A 34 5.31 9.86 -36.75
C THR A 34 4.87 11.30 -36.43
N ARG A 35 5.03 12.23 -37.38
CA ARG A 35 4.55 13.62 -37.26
C ARG A 35 3.03 13.70 -37.10
N ARG A 36 2.27 12.88 -37.84
CA ARG A 36 0.80 12.85 -37.77
C ARG A 36 0.31 12.32 -36.42
N ARG A 37 0.96 11.29 -35.87
CA ARG A 37 0.66 10.74 -34.53
C ARG A 37 0.99 11.75 -33.41
N ALA A 38 2.10 12.48 -33.53
CA ALA A 38 2.44 13.57 -32.60
C ALA A 38 1.38 14.69 -32.62
N LEU A 39 0.93 15.08 -33.81
CA LEU A 39 -0.13 16.08 -33.99
C LEU A 39 -1.47 15.63 -33.37
N THR A 40 -1.86 14.37 -33.56
CA THR A 40 -3.09 13.82 -32.96
C THR A 40 -3.03 13.79 -31.43
N LYS A 41 -1.85 13.49 -30.84
CA LYS A 41 -1.69 13.50 -29.38
C LYS A 41 -1.72 14.92 -28.79
N ILE A 42 -1.15 15.92 -29.48
CA ILE A 42 -1.24 17.33 -29.09
C ILE A 42 -2.70 17.81 -29.13
N LEU A 43 -3.46 17.42 -30.16
CA LEU A 43 -4.90 17.73 -30.27
C LEU A 43 -5.73 17.08 -29.15
N VAL A 44 -5.41 15.85 -28.74
CA VAL A 44 -6.08 15.16 -27.63
C VAL A 44 -5.75 15.78 -26.27
N ALA A 45 -4.50 16.18 -26.04
CA ALA A 45 -4.09 16.88 -24.82
C ALA A 45 -4.80 18.24 -24.67
N CYS A 46 -4.99 18.97 -25.76
CA CYS A 46 -5.76 20.22 -25.76
C CYS A 46 -7.28 20.01 -25.61
N GLY A 47 -7.82 18.85 -26.03
CA GLY A 47 -9.24 18.52 -25.93
C GLY A 47 -9.70 18.05 -24.54
N GLY A 48 -8.83 17.38 -23.76
CA GLY A 48 -9.14 16.87 -22.42
C GLY A 48 -9.43 17.96 -21.38
N VAL A 49 -8.80 19.13 -21.53
CA VAL A 49 -8.98 20.30 -20.64
C VAL A 49 -10.39 20.92 -20.79
N ALA A 50 -11.03 20.76 -21.96
CA ALA A 50 -12.36 21.30 -22.22
C ALA A 50 -13.50 20.49 -21.54
N GLY A 51 -13.30 19.18 -21.34
CA GLY A 51 -14.30 18.30 -20.71
C GLY A 51 -14.47 18.55 -19.21
N MET A 52 -13.37 18.84 -18.50
CA MET A 52 -13.40 19.08 -17.05
C MET A 52 -13.93 20.49 -16.70
N ALA A 53 -13.71 21.48 -17.57
CA ALA A 53 -14.27 22.82 -17.39
C ALA A 53 -15.81 22.88 -17.59
N ALA A 54 -16.39 21.94 -18.34
CA ALA A 54 -17.84 21.81 -18.50
C ALA A 54 -18.52 21.14 -17.27
N GLN A 55 -17.78 20.29 -16.55
CA GLN A 55 -18.25 19.63 -15.33
C GLN A 55 -18.16 20.56 -14.10
N ALA A 56 -17.14 21.42 -14.03
CA ALA A 56 -17.02 22.45 -12.98
C ALA A 56 -18.14 23.51 -13.06
N ARG A 57 -18.57 23.90 -14.27
CA ARG A 57 -19.64 24.90 -14.47
C ARG A 57 -21.06 24.41 -14.17
N ARG A 58 -21.29 23.09 -14.07
CA ARG A 58 -22.58 22.54 -13.60
C ARG A 58 -22.70 22.54 -12.08
N ALA A 59 -21.59 22.67 -11.35
CA ALA A 59 -21.59 22.71 -9.89
C ALA A 59 -21.80 24.13 -9.33
N GLU A 60 -21.39 25.17 -10.06
CA GLU A 60 -21.50 26.58 -9.61
C GLU A 60 -22.82 27.28 -9.98
N ALA A 61 -23.70 26.64 -10.77
CA ALA A 61 -24.97 27.24 -11.21
C ALA A 61 -26.17 26.99 -10.26
N LYS A 62 -25.93 26.54 -9.02
CA LYS A 62 -27.01 26.16 -8.08
C LYS A 62 -27.35 27.17 -7.00
N ASP A 63 -26.58 28.23 -6.81
CA ASP A 63 -26.90 29.25 -5.80
C ASP A 63 -26.73 30.68 -6.34
N LEU A 64 -27.83 31.44 -6.20
CA LEU A 64 -28.01 32.90 -6.29
C LEU A 64 -28.78 33.46 -7.50
N PRO A 65 -29.57 34.54 -7.27
CA PRO A 65 -30.81 34.81 -7.99
C PRO A 65 -30.67 35.84 -9.12
N VAL A 66 -31.66 35.80 -9.99
CA VAL A 66 -31.89 36.70 -11.12
C VAL A 66 -32.05 38.16 -10.67
N GLN A 67 -31.27 39.07 -11.26
CA GLN A 67 -31.68 40.45 -11.50
C GLN A 67 -31.33 40.90 -12.92
N GLN A 68 -32.33 41.44 -13.60
CA GLN A 68 -32.26 42.08 -14.90
C GLN A 68 -31.99 43.58 -14.75
N GLY A 69 -31.21 44.15 -15.70
CA GLY A 69 -31.42 45.51 -16.20
C GLY A 69 -30.19 46.43 -16.13
N ALA A 70 -29.54 46.65 -17.28
CA ALA A 70 -29.45 47.96 -17.97
C ALA A 70 -28.43 47.94 -19.11
N SER A 71 -28.80 48.61 -20.20
CA SER A 71 -28.12 48.73 -21.48
C SER A 71 -26.82 49.55 -21.44
N GLY A 72 -25.81 49.13 -22.22
CA GLY A 72 -24.65 49.94 -22.58
C GLY A 72 -24.10 49.51 -23.94
N SER A 73 -24.31 50.37 -24.92
CA SER A 73 -23.87 50.26 -26.32
C SER A 73 -22.34 50.22 -26.47
N MET A 74 -21.88 49.53 -27.52
CA MET A 74 -20.50 49.49 -28.03
C MET A 74 -19.78 50.84 -28.02
N GLN A 75 -18.58 50.87 -27.45
CA GLN A 75 -17.50 51.77 -27.87
C GLN A 75 -16.17 51.01 -27.95
N LEU A 76 -15.43 51.26 -29.04
CA LEU A 76 -14.17 50.63 -29.43
C LEU A 76 -13.04 50.99 -28.46
N ALA A 77 -12.33 49.97 -27.98
CA ALA A 77 -11.10 50.12 -27.21
C ALA A 77 -9.90 50.38 -28.15
N GLU A 78 -9.75 51.63 -28.61
CA GLU A 78 -8.58 52.06 -29.39
C GLU A 78 -7.39 52.54 -28.53
N ASN A 79 -7.45 52.45 -27.19
CA ASN A 79 -6.39 52.96 -26.30
C ASN A 79 -5.73 51.92 -25.37
N LEU A 80 -5.52 50.69 -25.82
CA LEU A 80 -4.70 49.70 -25.09
C LEU A 80 -3.42 49.39 -25.87
N SER A 81 -2.29 49.42 -25.16
CA SER A 81 -0.96 49.20 -25.73
C SER A 81 -0.85 47.78 -26.36
N PRO A 82 -0.03 47.59 -27.41
CA PRO A 82 0.07 46.29 -28.11
C PRO A 82 0.54 45.11 -27.26
N GLU A 83 1.11 45.34 -26.07
CA GLU A 83 1.77 44.31 -25.26
C GLU A 83 0.82 43.55 -24.30
N ASP A 84 -0.39 44.06 -24.05
CA ASP A 84 -1.34 43.48 -23.07
C ASP A 84 -2.45 42.61 -23.68
N ARG A 85 -2.32 42.16 -24.94
CA ARG A 85 -3.37 41.34 -25.58
C ARG A 85 -3.25 39.84 -25.24
N ILE A 86 -3.50 39.47 -23.97
CA ILE A 86 -4.01 38.13 -23.64
C ILE A 86 -5.53 38.25 -23.43
N VAL A 87 -6.29 38.06 -24.51
CA VAL A 87 -7.73 37.80 -24.41
C VAL A 87 -8.00 36.45 -25.07
N ILE A 88 -8.35 35.46 -24.24
CA ILE A 88 -8.90 34.18 -24.68
C ILE A 88 -10.32 34.46 -25.19
N VAL A 89 -10.46 34.68 -26.50
CA VAL A 89 -11.78 34.74 -27.18
C VAL A 89 -12.03 33.42 -27.89
N ARG A 90 -13.20 32.81 -27.61
CA ARG A 90 -13.69 31.57 -28.25
C ARG A 90 -13.95 31.77 -29.74
N ASN A 91 -13.67 30.70 -30.49
CA ASN A 91 -14.21 30.34 -31.81
C ASN A 91 -14.10 31.40 -32.93
N SER A 92 -12.98 31.36 -33.66
CA SER A 92 -12.91 31.41 -35.15
C SER A 92 -11.51 31.74 -35.68
N LEU A 93 -10.57 32.20 -34.83
CA LEU A 93 -9.20 32.55 -35.25
C LEU A 93 -8.14 31.45 -35.05
N LEU A 94 -8.52 30.28 -34.51
CA LEU A 94 -7.60 29.17 -34.24
C LEU A 94 -7.13 28.44 -35.51
N GLN A 95 -7.93 28.41 -36.59
CA GLN A 95 -7.48 27.78 -37.84
C GLN A 95 -6.47 28.62 -38.61
N ALA A 96 -6.51 29.96 -38.50
CA ALA A 96 -5.57 30.82 -39.21
C ALA A 96 -4.18 30.86 -38.54
N ARG A 97 -4.11 30.85 -37.19
CA ARG A 97 -2.83 30.89 -36.46
C ARG A 97 -2.18 29.52 -36.20
N MET A 98 -2.95 28.43 -36.22
CA MET A 98 -2.36 27.09 -36.27
C MET A 98 -1.67 26.81 -37.61
N GLY A 99 -2.04 27.51 -38.68
CA GLY A 99 -1.32 27.47 -39.96
C GLY A 99 0.14 27.93 -39.83
N ASP A 100 0.39 28.99 -39.05
CA ASP A 100 1.74 29.54 -38.86
C ASP A 100 2.61 28.68 -37.93
N VAL A 101 2.07 28.19 -36.81
CA VAL A 101 2.83 27.29 -35.91
C VAL A 101 3.09 25.95 -36.59
N SER A 102 2.13 25.42 -37.36
CA SER A 102 2.31 24.17 -38.10
C SER A 102 3.26 24.34 -39.28
N GLY A 103 3.21 25.48 -40.00
CA GLY A 103 4.14 25.81 -41.09
C GLY A 103 5.58 26.03 -40.59
N TYR A 104 5.74 26.63 -39.40
CA TYR A 104 7.03 26.89 -38.76
C TYR A 104 7.66 25.62 -38.14
N ILE A 105 6.86 24.75 -37.52
CA ILE A 105 7.31 23.43 -37.03
C ILE A 105 7.81 22.54 -38.19
N LEU A 106 7.29 22.75 -39.40
CA LEU A 106 7.64 21.98 -40.59
C LEU A 106 8.93 22.44 -41.29
N SER A 107 9.45 23.66 -41.04
CA SER A 107 10.64 24.19 -41.73
C SER A 107 11.98 23.93 -41.03
N GLU A 108 12.05 24.04 -39.69
CA GLU A 108 13.31 23.87 -38.91
C GLU A 108 13.37 22.56 -38.10
N GLY A 109 12.21 21.93 -37.83
CA GLY A 109 12.10 20.74 -37.00
C GLY A 109 12.33 21.00 -35.50
N PRO A 110 12.10 20.00 -34.63
CA PRO A 110 12.26 20.16 -33.18
C PRO A 110 13.74 20.28 -32.78
N ILE A 111 14.01 21.10 -31.77
CA ILE A 111 15.33 21.21 -31.14
C ILE A 111 15.70 19.86 -30.52
N GLN A 112 16.85 19.31 -30.92
CA GLN A 112 17.31 17.99 -30.50
C GLN A 112 18.14 18.08 -29.21
N GLY A 113 17.48 17.81 -28.09
CA GLY A 113 18.06 17.72 -26.76
C GLY A 113 18.33 19.07 -26.10
N TYR A 114 18.51 19.03 -24.78
CA TYR A 114 18.80 20.25 -24.01
C TYR A 114 20.12 20.90 -24.34
N ALA A 115 21.11 20.13 -24.82
CA ALA A 115 22.38 20.71 -25.29
C ALA A 115 22.16 21.72 -26.43
N ARG A 116 21.28 21.40 -27.39
CA ARG A 116 20.91 22.32 -28.46
C ARG A 116 20.02 23.46 -27.97
N LEU A 117 19.08 23.20 -27.07
CA LEU A 117 18.25 24.26 -26.47
C LEU A 117 19.10 25.29 -25.73
N ARG A 118 20.13 24.85 -25.00
CA ARG A 118 21.06 25.76 -24.31
C ARG A 118 21.90 26.62 -25.26
N GLN A 119 22.08 26.17 -26.50
CA GLN A 119 22.80 26.90 -27.55
C GLN A 119 21.87 27.75 -28.42
N TYR A 120 20.55 27.67 -28.23
CA TYR A 120 19.60 28.38 -29.06
C TYR A 120 19.74 29.90 -28.88
N ALA A 121 20.14 30.58 -29.95
CA ALA A 121 20.31 32.03 -30.02
C ALA A 121 19.27 32.71 -30.92
N GLY A 122 18.29 31.96 -31.43
CA GLY A 122 17.25 32.50 -32.29
C GLY A 122 16.25 33.41 -31.55
N THR A 123 15.31 33.96 -32.32
CA THR A 123 14.34 34.96 -31.86
C THR A 123 13.03 34.37 -31.36
N LEU A 124 12.74 33.10 -31.67
CA LEU A 124 11.51 32.47 -31.18
C LEU A 124 11.41 32.51 -29.67
N THR A 125 10.16 32.56 -29.21
CA THR A 125 9.78 32.50 -27.80
C THR A 125 9.09 31.19 -27.43
N HIS A 126 8.79 30.33 -28.41
CA HIS A 126 8.21 29.00 -28.22
C HIS A 126 8.94 27.98 -29.08
N LEU A 127 9.35 26.87 -28.47
CA LEU A 127 10.15 25.83 -29.10
C LEU A 127 9.57 24.45 -28.81
N VAL A 128 9.57 23.59 -29.82
CA VAL A 128 9.35 22.16 -29.61
C VAL A 128 10.71 21.50 -29.43
N VAL A 129 10.88 20.80 -28.31
CA VAL A 129 12.16 20.19 -27.91
C VAL A 129 11.95 18.68 -27.80
N SER A 130 12.80 17.91 -28.45
CA SER A 130 12.90 16.46 -28.28
C SER A 130 14.03 16.15 -27.31
N GLN A 131 13.77 15.45 -26.19
CA GLN A 131 14.74 15.32 -25.10
C GLN A 131 15.93 14.38 -25.42
N GLN A 132 15.78 13.41 -26.32
CA GLN A 132 16.84 12.47 -26.71
C GLN A 132 17.19 12.60 -28.19
N SER A 133 18.48 12.52 -28.52
CA SER A 133 19.00 12.67 -29.89
C SER A 133 18.68 11.50 -30.82
N THR A 134 18.18 10.36 -30.30
CA THR A 134 17.93 9.14 -31.09
C THR A 134 16.73 8.33 -30.56
N GLY A 135 15.54 8.67 -31.06
CA GLY A 135 14.52 7.70 -31.50
C GLY A 135 13.94 6.65 -30.54
N ARG A 136 14.14 6.73 -29.22
CA ARG A 136 13.72 5.62 -28.34
C ARG A 136 12.25 5.66 -27.92
N ARG A 137 11.60 6.84 -27.86
CA ARG A 137 10.18 6.97 -27.44
C ARG A 137 9.46 8.14 -28.10
N ASP A 138 8.29 7.89 -28.71
CA ASP A 138 7.38 8.89 -29.30
C ASP A 138 6.85 9.95 -28.29
N SER A 139 7.18 9.83 -27.00
CA SER A 139 6.71 10.68 -25.88
C SER A 139 7.68 11.77 -25.44
N ASP A 140 8.85 11.89 -26.08
CA ASP A 140 9.96 12.72 -25.58
C ASP A 140 9.95 14.17 -26.12
N MET A 141 8.88 14.55 -26.83
CA MET A 141 8.69 15.91 -27.34
C MET A 141 7.85 16.76 -26.38
N ALA A 142 8.26 18.01 -26.16
CA ALA A 142 7.49 18.98 -25.39
C ALA A 142 7.68 20.41 -25.88
N CYS A 143 6.68 21.24 -25.60
CA CYS A 143 6.77 22.68 -25.82
C CYS A 143 7.51 23.34 -24.65
N TYR A 144 8.43 24.24 -24.98
CA TYR A 144 9.08 25.15 -24.07
C TYR A 144 8.78 26.58 -24.49
N TRP A 145 8.43 27.44 -23.53
CA TRP A 145 8.26 28.86 -23.75
C TRP A 145 9.38 29.64 -23.06
N LEU A 146 9.75 30.77 -23.65
CA LEU A 146 10.72 31.70 -23.10
C LEU A 146 10.01 32.60 -22.09
N ASP A 147 10.47 32.56 -20.85
CA ASP A 147 10.01 33.45 -19.78
C ASP A 147 10.88 34.72 -19.76
N PRO A 148 10.36 35.88 -20.22
CA PRO A 148 11.14 37.11 -20.26
C PRO A 148 11.32 37.74 -18.87
N ASP A 149 10.44 37.43 -17.92
CA ASP A 149 10.43 38.04 -16.59
C ASP A 149 11.29 37.25 -15.59
N ASP A 150 11.59 35.99 -15.90
CA ASP A 150 12.45 35.14 -15.08
C ASP A 150 13.95 35.35 -15.40
N ALA A 151 14.57 36.24 -14.63
CA ALA A 151 16.02 36.49 -14.68
C ALA A 151 16.84 35.61 -13.73
N SER A 152 16.22 34.89 -12.79
CA SER A 152 16.91 34.35 -11.61
C SER A 152 16.85 32.84 -11.46
N SER A 153 15.83 32.16 -12.01
CA SER A 153 15.70 30.72 -11.82
C SER A 153 16.89 29.97 -12.42
N ALA A 154 17.37 28.99 -11.67
CA ALA A 154 18.46 28.12 -12.08
C ALA A 154 18.01 27.09 -13.13
N ASP A 155 18.96 26.66 -13.97
CA ASP A 155 18.76 25.49 -14.84
C ASP A 155 18.61 24.25 -13.95
N ASN A 156 17.48 23.54 -14.07
CA ASN A 156 17.24 22.32 -13.31
C ASN A 156 17.32 21.07 -14.19
N GLY A 157 17.76 21.23 -15.44
CA GLY A 157 17.94 20.13 -16.38
C GLY A 157 16.66 19.46 -16.84
N GLY A 158 15.48 20.06 -16.62
CA GLY A 158 14.20 19.49 -17.02
C GLY A 158 13.11 20.50 -17.31
N THR A 159 12.52 21.09 -16.27
CA THR A 159 11.41 22.05 -16.42
C THR A 159 11.88 23.48 -16.66
N ILE A 160 13.14 23.79 -16.32
CA ILE A 160 13.80 25.08 -16.58
C ILE A 160 15.15 24.78 -17.22
N ILE A 161 15.36 25.29 -18.44
CA ILE A 161 16.63 25.19 -19.16
C ILE A 161 17.16 26.59 -19.42
N VAL A 162 18.39 26.88 -18.96
CA VAL A 162 19.01 28.20 -19.12
C VAL A 162 19.96 28.16 -20.30
N SER A 163 19.70 28.97 -21.32
CA SER A 163 20.60 29.09 -22.47
C SER A 163 21.90 29.82 -22.10
N LYS A 164 22.91 29.71 -22.97
CA LYS A 164 24.18 30.45 -22.83
C LYS A 164 23.99 31.97 -22.79
N SER A 165 22.90 32.48 -23.35
CA SER A 165 22.53 33.91 -23.30
C SER A 165 21.58 34.24 -22.14
N GLY A 166 21.15 33.24 -21.36
CA GLY A 166 20.38 33.38 -20.12
C GLY A 166 19.01 34.09 -20.19
N LYS A 167 17.99 33.78 -20.99
CA LYS A 167 17.70 32.53 -21.68
C LYS A 167 16.91 31.52 -20.85
N ARG A 168 15.81 31.84 -20.14
CA ARG A 168 15.07 30.86 -19.30
C ARG A 168 13.91 30.21 -20.06
N TRP A 169 14.09 28.95 -20.44
CA TRP A 169 13.09 28.16 -21.15
C TRP A 169 12.31 27.28 -20.17
N LYS A 170 10.99 27.46 -20.13
CA LYS A 170 10.08 26.77 -19.22
C LYS A 170 9.28 25.70 -19.96
N ARG A 171 9.30 24.47 -19.44
CA ARG A 171 8.50 23.36 -19.98
C ARG A 171 7.01 23.63 -19.76
N VAL A 172 6.21 23.50 -20.80
CA VAL A 172 4.74 23.48 -20.69
C VAL A 172 4.29 22.06 -20.36
N PHE A 173 3.68 21.86 -19.18
CA PHE A 173 3.11 20.58 -18.77
C PHE A 173 2.01 20.76 -17.71
N GLU A 174 1.18 19.74 -17.56
CA GLU A 174 0.20 19.60 -16.48
C GLU A 174 0.27 18.14 -15.96
N GLY A 175 -0.02 17.95 -14.67
CA GLY A 175 -0.02 16.62 -14.04
C GLY A 175 1.37 16.12 -13.63
N ASP A 176 1.60 14.83 -13.86
CA ASP A 176 2.76 14.10 -13.35
C ASP A 176 4.11 14.64 -13.83
N ILE A 177 5.14 14.50 -12.99
CA ILE A 177 6.51 14.90 -13.26
C ILE A 177 7.31 13.66 -13.65
N TYR A 178 7.91 13.62 -14.83
CA TYR A 178 8.60 12.41 -15.28
C TYR A 178 10.12 12.52 -15.09
N ALA A 179 10.75 11.48 -14.54
CA ALA A 179 12.20 11.45 -14.30
C ALA A 179 13.01 11.60 -15.60
N ARG A 180 12.50 11.10 -16.74
CA ARG A 180 13.12 11.27 -18.06
C ARG A 180 13.30 12.74 -18.45
N TRP A 181 12.44 13.63 -17.95
CA TRP A 181 12.58 15.06 -18.23
C TRP A 181 13.86 15.63 -17.67
N PHE A 182 14.40 15.02 -16.62
CA PHE A 182 15.61 15.44 -15.93
C PHE A 182 16.84 14.63 -16.36
N GLY A 183 16.70 13.83 -17.43
CA GLY A 183 17.79 13.08 -18.05
C GLY A 183 17.88 11.60 -17.68
N ALA A 184 16.91 11.05 -16.95
CA ALA A 184 16.89 9.62 -16.63
C ALA A 184 16.70 8.80 -17.91
N GLN A 185 17.52 7.76 -18.08
CA GLN A 185 17.55 6.90 -19.27
C GLN A 185 16.66 5.67 -19.10
N GLY A 186 16.72 5.01 -17.93
CA GLY A 186 15.98 3.76 -17.69
C GLY A 186 16.46 2.61 -18.60
N ASP A 187 17.74 2.58 -18.95
CA ASP A 187 18.34 1.59 -19.87
C ASP A 187 18.99 0.38 -19.17
N GLY A 188 19.00 0.36 -17.84
CA GLY A 188 19.57 -0.67 -16.98
C GLY A 188 21.08 -0.56 -16.74
N THR A 189 21.75 0.42 -17.35
CA THR A 189 23.21 0.60 -17.32
C THR A 189 23.64 1.97 -16.84
N THR A 190 22.99 3.04 -17.32
CA THR A 190 23.21 4.41 -16.90
C THR A 190 22.73 4.58 -15.46
N ASP A 191 23.56 5.17 -14.60
CA ASP A 191 23.13 5.53 -13.24
C ASP A 191 22.18 6.74 -13.30
N ASP A 192 20.91 6.50 -12.97
CA ASP A 192 19.83 7.48 -13.09
C ASP A 192 19.61 8.28 -11.80
N THR A 193 20.42 8.03 -10.77
CA THR A 193 20.25 8.60 -9.42
C THR A 193 20.12 10.12 -9.44
N ASP A 194 21.04 10.84 -10.09
CA ASP A 194 21.02 12.31 -10.11
C ASP A 194 19.82 12.87 -10.87
N ALA A 195 19.40 12.21 -11.94
CA ALA A 195 18.25 12.63 -12.73
C ALA A 195 16.95 12.48 -11.93
N ILE A 196 16.82 11.37 -11.19
CA ILE A 196 15.66 11.13 -10.32
C ILE A 196 15.67 12.13 -9.15
N ASN A 197 16.82 12.40 -8.53
CA ASN A 197 16.93 13.44 -7.48
C ASN A 197 16.49 14.81 -7.97
N ARG A 198 16.85 15.23 -9.18
CA ARG A 198 16.37 16.51 -9.75
C ARG A 198 14.85 16.53 -9.94
N ALA A 199 14.26 15.41 -10.39
CA ALA A 199 12.82 15.30 -10.54
C ALA A 199 12.08 15.38 -9.19
N VAL A 200 12.59 14.67 -8.19
CA VAL A 200 12.04 14.66 -6.83
C VAL A 200 12.22 16.00 -6.13
N ALA A 201 13.36 16.67 -6.29
CA ALA A 201 13.58 18.01 -5.75
C ALA A 201 12.63 19.04 -6.37
N PHE A 202 12.39 18.97 -7.69
CA PHE A 202 11.39 19.82 -8.35
C PHE A 202 9.97 19.53 -7.81
N ALA A 203 9.60 18.26 -7.65
CA ALA A 203 8.32 17.88 -7.05
C ALA A 203 8.19 18.38 -5.59
N GLY A 204 9.24 18.23 -4.77
CA GLY A 204 9.27 18.74 -3.40
C GLY A 204 9.06 20.26 -3.35
N SER A 205 9.71 21.02 -4.24
CA SER A 205 9.52 22.48 -4.33
C SER A 205 8.07 22.86 -4.69
N ARG A 206 7.42 22.07 -5.55
CA ARG A 206 6.02 22.26 -5.93
C ARG A 206 5.12 21.99 -4.73
N TYR A 207 5.31 20.86 -4.04
CA TYR A 207 4.58 20.55 -2.81
C TYR A 207 4.73 21.67 -1.77
N ALA A 208 5.95 22.12 -1.49
CA ALA A 208 6.19 23.21 -0.54
C ALA A 208 5.46 24.51 -0.93
N SER A 209 5.33 24.80 -2.23
CA SER A 209 4.66 26.02 -2.71
C SER A 209 3.14 25.92 -2.79
N THR A 210 2.56 24.72 -2.98
CA THR A 210 1.13 24.56 -3.25
C THR A 210 0.38 23.74 -2.20
N GLY A 211 1.08 23.03 -1.32
CA GLY A 211 0.50 22.06 -0.39
C GLY A 211 -0.20 20.88 -1.07
N ARG A 212 0.09 20.63 -2.37
CA ARG A 212 -0.57 19.57 -3.16
C ARG A 212 0.42 18.45 -3.42
N ALA A 213 0.05 17.21 -3.12
CA ALA A 213 0.86 16.05 -3.43
C ALA A 213 1.31 16.03 -4.90
N GLN A 214 2.54 15.60 -5.13
CA GLN A 214 3.16 15.50 -6.45
C GLN A 214 3.52 14.05 -6.76
N ARG A 215 3.41 13.68 -8.03
CA ARG A 215 3.78 12.36 -8.54
C ARG A 215 5.02 12.48 -9.41
N VAL A 216 6.06 11.70 -9.08
CA VAL A 216 7.26 11.55 -9.89
C VAL A 216 7.23 10.19 -10.58
N VAL A 217 7.14 10.19 -11.91
CA VAL A 217 6.95 9.00 -12.72
C VAL A 217 8.29 8.50 -13.30
N LEU A 218 8.54 7.22 -13.09
CA LEU A 218 9.53 6.41 -13.77
C LEU A 218 8.79 5.61 -14.85
N ASP A 219 9.03 5.93 -16.12
CA ASP A 219 8.40 5.22 -17.24
C ASP A 219 8.97 3.82 -17.44
N ASN A 220 8.42 3.08 -18.42
CA ASN A 220 8.91 1.76 -18.82
C ASN A 220 10.43 1.76 -19.03
N GLY A 221 11.14 0.93 -18.26
CA GLY A 221 12.59 0.89 -18.25
C GLY A 221 13.16 0.29 -16.98
N THR A 222 14.48 0.09 -16.97
CA THR A 222 15.23 -0.29 -15.77
C THR A 222 16.14 0.87 -15.38
N TYR A 223 15.89 1.48 -14.23
CA TYR A 223 16.64 2.60 -13.69
C TYR A 223 17.68 2.06 -12.72
N ARG A 224 18.96 2.20 -13.07
CA ARG A 224 20.04 1.84 -12.15
C ARG A 224 20.16 2.98 -11.15
N VAL A 225 19.94 2.70 -9.87
CA VAL A 225 19.99 3.67 -8.77
C VAL A 225 21.02 3.17 -7.77
N ALA A 226 22.26 3.62 -7.91
CA ALA A 226 23.40 3.07 -7.17
C ALA A 226 24.36 4.13 -6.60
N ALA A 227 24.40 5.34 -7.17
CA ALA A 227 25.21 6.42 -6.63
C ALA A 227 24.66 6.89 -5.27
N VAL A 228 25.54 7.18 -4.32
CA VAL A 228 25.16 7.76 -3.03
C VAL A 228 25.04 9.27 -3.20
N SER A 229 23.91 9.85 -2.79
CA SER A 229 23.68 11.31 -2.85
C SER A 229 23.80 11.99 -1.49
N GLY A 230 23.69 11.24 -0.40
CA GLY A 230 23.79 11.78 0.94
C GLY A 230 23.62 10.73 2.02
N THR A 231 23.40 11.19 3.26
CA THR A 231 23.14 10.31 4.41
C THR A 231 21.97 10.83 5.24
N LEU A 232 21.18 9.93 5.81
CA LEU A 232 20.07 10.20 6.73
C LEU A 232 20.47 9.89 8.18
N ALA A 233 19.97 10.67 9.12
CA ALA A 233 20.20 10.41 10.54
C ALA A 233 19.48 9.13 10.98
N ILE A 234 20.15 8.32 11.82
CA ILE A 234 19.50 7.24 12.55
C ILE A 234 19.30 7.75 13.99
N PRO A 235 18.09 8.17 14.40
CA PRO A 235 17.85 8.87 15.66
C PRO A 235 17.93 7.97 16.91
N CYS A 236 18.54 6.80 16.81
CA CYS A 236 18.59 5.79 17.85
C CYS A 236 19.91 5.83 18.65
N HIS A 237 20.31 6.98 19.17
CA HIS A 237 21.56 7.13 19.95
C HIS A 237 21.29 7.78 21.31
N ASP A 238 22.26 7.65 22.21
CA ASP A 238 22.23 8.28 23.52
C ASP A 238 23.31 9.37 23.51
N ASP A 239 22.90 10.63 23.62
CA ASP A 239 23.78 11.80 23.61
C ASP A 239 24.51 12.03 24.95
N GLY A 240 24.31 11.13 25.93
CA GLY A 240 24.87 11.22 27.27
C GLY A 240 24.17 12.24 28.17
N GLN A 241 23.17 12.98 27.66
CA GLN A 241 22.43 13.99 28.43
C GLN A 241 21.15 13.41 29.04
N SER A 242 20.88 13.79 30.29
CA SER A 242 19.64 13.46 30.98
C SER A 242 18.96 14.73 31.47
N ARG A 243 17.62 14.76 31.41
CA ARG A 243 16.83 15.86 31.97
C ARG A 243 16.95 15.93 33.51
N SER A 244 17.18 14.80 34.17
CA SER A 244 17.34 14.73 35.62
C SER A 244 18.80 14.69 36.04
N SER A 245 19.14 15.49 37.04
CA SER A 245 20.45 15.46 37.71
C SER A 245 20.68 14.19 38.54
N LYS A 246 19.63 13.38 38.77
CA LYS A 246 19.70 12.10 39.49
C LYS A 246 20.01 10.91 38.58
N ASP A 247 19.89 11.06 37.27
CA ASP A 247 20.13 9.97 36.33
C ASP A 247 21.62 9.65 36.24
N LYS A 248 21.92 8.37 35.96
CA LYS A 248 23.29 7.93 35.75
C LYS A 248 23.88 8.66 34.53
N LYS A 249 24.96 9.41 34.74
CA LYS A 249 25.76 9.96 33.63
C LYS A 249 26.32 8.80 32.80
N LEU A 250 26.07 8.83 31.49
CA LEU A 250 26.65 7.86 30.55
C LEU A 250 27.46 8.61 29.51
N SER A 251 28.49 7.94 28.98
CA SER A 251 29.21 8.46 27.83
C SER A 251 28.29 8.49 26.60
N PRO A 252 28.30 9.61 25.83
CA PRO A 252 27.56 9.70 24.58
C PRO A 252 27.97 8.57 23.61
N GLU A 253 27.00 8.02 22.90
CA GLU A 253 27.25 7.15 21.75
C GLU A 253 27.45 7.98 20.49
N PRO A 254 28.25 7.48 19.52
CA PRO A 254 28.33 8.11 18.22
C PRO A 254 26.96 8.13 17.53
N ALA A 255 26.59 9.30 16.99
CA ALA A 255 25.45 9.43 16.09
C ALA A 255 25.74 8.65 14.79
N MET A 256 24.83 7.78 14.38
CA MET A 256 24.96 6.98 13.17
C MET A 256 24.12 7.58 12.04
N ARG A 257 24.57 7.36 10.81
CA ARG A 257 23.89 7.80 9.59
C ARG A 257 23.87 6.68 8.56
N GLN A 258 22.81 6.62 7.76
CA GLN A 258 22.68 5.67 6.66
C GLN A 258 22.78 6.38 5.31
N SER A 259 23.58 5.85 4.39
CA SER A 259 23.66 6.38 3.03
C SER A 259 22.31 6.26 2.30
N TYR A 260 22.01 7.18 1.37
CA TYR A 260 20.86 7.07 0.47
C TYR A 260 21.20 7.47 -0.97
N CYS A 261 20.47 6.93 -1.94
CA CYS A 261 20.58 7.27 -3.36
C CYS A 261 19.67 8.45 -3.72
N VAL A 262 18.36 8.34 -3.49
CA VAL A 262 17.38 9.38 -3.84
C VAL A 262 16.66 9.90 -2.59
N GLY A 263 16.67 11.21 -2.40
CA GLY A 263 16.06 11.89 -1.25
C GLY A 263 14.59 12.21 -1.51
N VAL A 264 13.68 11.58 -0.76
CA VAL A 264 12.23 11.74 -0.90
C VAL A 264 11.74 12.88 -0.01
N TRP A 265 10.97 13.78 -0.60
CA TRP A 265 10.31 14.89 0.09
C TRP A 265 8.91 14.51 0.58
N PRO A 266 8.40 15.16 1.64
CA PRO A 266 6.98 15.09 1.97
C PRO A 266 6.10 15.46 0.78
N GLY A 267 4.92 14.83 0.70
CA GLY A 267 3.98 15.02 -0.39
C GLY A 267 4.47 14.55 -1.77
N VAL A 268 5.60 13.83 -1.87
CA VAL A 268 6.08 13.29 -3.14
C VAL A 268 5.93 11.77 -3.18
N ARG A 269 5.17 11.31 -4.17
CA ARG A 269 5.00 9.88 -4.48
C ARG A 269 5.81 9.51 -5.71
N LEU A 270 6.58 8.42 -5.64
CA LEU A 270 7.26 7.85 -6.80
C LEU A 270 6.40 6.77 -7.42
N CYS A 271 6.11 6.90 -8.72
CA CYS A 271 5.22 6.02 -9.45
C CYS A 271 5.97 5.37 -10.61
N GLY A 272 5.79 4.08 -10.83
CA GLY A 272 6.28 3.39 -12.01
C GLY A 272 5.21 3.25 -13.08
N ILE A 273 5.66 3.07 -14.33
CA ILE A 273 4.85 2.53 -15.43
C ILE A 273 5.69 1.40 -16.03
N ASN A 274 5.53 0.17 -15.54
CA ASN A 274 6.44 -0.94 -15.86
C ASN A 274 7.93 -0.59 -15.57
N ALA A 275 8.19 0.13 -14.47
CA ALA A 275 9.53 0.55 -14.11
C ALA A 275 10.19 -0.42 -13.13
N VAL A 276 11.45 -0.74 -13.41
CA VAL A 276 12.33 -1.50 -12.53
C VAL A 276 13.37 -0.55 -11.95
N VAL A 277 13.49 -0.51 -10.62
CA VAL A 277 14.57 0.18 -9.91
C VAL A 277 15.59 -0.86 -9.48
N LYS A 278 16.80 -0.76 -10.01
CA LYS A 278 17.87 -1.72 -9.77
C LYS A 278 18.98 -1.08 -8.96
N GLY A 279 19.20 -1.60 -7.76
CA GLY A 279 20.34 -1.21 -6.92
C GLY A 279 21.64 -1.92 -7.33
N ALA A 280 22.67 -1.74 -6.50
CA ALA A 280 23.94 -2.45 -6.60
C ALA A 280 24.18 -3.38 -5.39
N TYR A 281 23.15 -3.63 -4.59
CA TYR A 281 23.28 -4.36 -3.34
C TYR A 281 23.45 -5.86 -3.59
N ARG A 282 24.48 -6.43 -2.99
CA ARG A 282 24.62 -7.89 -2.88
C ARG A 282 23.97 -8.33 -1.58
N TYR A 283 22.99 -9.22 -1.67
CA TYR A 283 22.32 -9.77 -0.49
C TYR A 283 23.31 -10.22 0.59
N GLY A 284 23.05 -9.82 1.84
CA GLY A 284 23.90 -10.11 3.00
C GLY A 284 24.98 -9.07 3.32
N MET A 285 25.24 -8.10 2.43
CA MET A 285 26.13 -6.96 2.73
C MET A 285 25.39 -5.93 3.58
N ALA A 286 25.52 -5.92 4.90
CA ALA A 286 24.79 -4.97 5.74
C ALA A 286 25.75 -4.04 6.49
N ASP A 287 25.76 -2.76 6.12
CA ASP A 287 26.55 -1.71 6.75
C ASP A 287 25.96 -0.31 6.44
N ALA A 288 26.55 0.74 7.01
CA ALA A 288 26.13 2.13 6.81
C ALA A 288 26.42 2.70 5.41
N GLN A 289 27.28 2.02 4.62
CA GLN A 289 27.64 2.43 3.26
C GLN A 289 26.63 1.92 2.23
N GLN A 290 25.95 0.81 2.49
CA GLN A 290 24.89 0.33 1.62
C GLN A 290 23.72 1.32 1.57
N PRO A 291 23.38 1.89 0.42
CA PRO A 291 22.41 2.97 0.40
C PRO A 291 20.96 2.48 0.53
N ILE A 292 20.14 3.30 1.17
CA ILE A 292 18.70 3.30 0.97
C ILE A 292 18.42 3.82 -0.43
N THR A 293 17.64 3.08 -1.23
CA THR A 293 17.34 3.50 -2.61
C THR A 293 16.52 4.79 -2.62
N PHE A 294 15.40 4.80 -1.89
CA PHE A 294 14.57 5.99 -1.66
C PHE A 294 14.47 6.30 -0.17
N GLY A 295 15.19 7.33 0.28
CA GLY A 295 15.24 7.72 1.68
C GLY A 295 14.48 9.02 1.93
N VAL A 296 13.54 9.03 2.87
CA VAL A 296 12.85 10.24 3.29
C VAL A 296 13.85 11.19 3.96
N LEU A 297 13.91 12.44 3.48
CA LEU A 297 14.87 13.42 3.96
C LEU A 297 14.63 13.81 5.43
N ASP A 298 15.71 14.02 6.16
CA ASP A 298 15.70 14.54 7.54
C ASP A 298 15.01 15.92 7.60
N GLY A 299 14.58 16.33 8.80
CA GLY A 299 13.97 17.66 9.03
C GLY A 299 12.44 17.70 8.93
N HIS A 300 11.80 16.53 8.77
CA HIS A 300 10.35 16.38 8.76
C HIS A 300 9.92 15.39 9.85
N GLU A 301 9.18 15.85 10.84
CA GLU A 301 8.66 14.97 11.91
C GLU A 301 7.51 14.10 11.40
N LEU A 302 6.56 14.71 10.68
CA LEU A 302 5.43 14.04 10.05
C LEU A 302 5.52 14.16 8.53
N VAL A 303 5.29 13.04 7.84
CA VAL A 303 5.36 12.96 6.38
C VAL A 303 4.04 12.42 5.85
N TYR A 304 3.34 13.28 5.12
CA TYR A 304 2.05 12.97 4.50
C TYR A 304 2.19 12.70 3.00
N GLU A 305 1.23 11.94 2.46
CA GLU A 305 0.97 11.74 1.02
C GLU A 305 2.17 11.24 0.20
N SER A 306 3.22 10.77 0.87
CA SER A 306 4.42 10.21 0.24
C SER A 306 4.23 8.71 0.04
N GLY A 307 5.10 8.10 -0.76
CA GLY A 307 5.15 6.66 -0.92
C GLY A 307 5.53 6.20 -2.32
N LEU A 308 5.19 4.95 -2.62
CA LEU A 308 5.61 4.26 -3.83
C LEU A 308 4.40 3.59 -4.50
N GLU A 309 4.38 3.59 -5.83
CA GLU A 309 3.31 2.97 -6.62
C GLU A 309 3.87 2.28 -7.87
N ASP A 310 3.48 1.03 -8.13
CA ASP A 310 3.76 0.30 -9.39
C ASP A 310 5.26 0.21 -9.77
N LEU A 311 6.10 -0.12 -8.79
CA LEU A 311 7.57 -0.22 -8.94
C LEU A 311 8.07 -1.63 -8.60
N THR A 312 9.02 -2.12 -9.41
CA THR A 312 9.79 -3.34 -9.11
C THR A 312 11.19 -2.98 -8.65
N PHE A 313 11.57 -3.40 -7.45
CA PHE A 313 12.89 -3.24 -6.88
C PHE A 313 13.70 -4.52 -7.02
N ILE A 314 14.95 -4.39 -7.48
CA ILE A 314 15.88 -5.51 -7.62
C ILE A 314 17.20 -5.13 -6.97
N ASP A 315 17.73 -6.02 -6.13
CA ASP A 315 19.07 -5.89 -5.55
C ASP A 315 19.27 -4.52 -4.86
N CYS A 316 18.30 -4.13 -4.04
CA CYS A 316 18.32 -2.93 -3.19
C CYS A 316 18.54 -3.32 -1.73
N PHE A 317 19.40 -2.59 -0.99
CA PHE A 317 19.56 -2.87 0.44
C PHE A 317 18.28 -2.50 1.19
N PHE A 318 17.86 -1.23 1.08
CA PHE A 318 16.50 -0.79 1.37
C PHE A 318 15.86 -0.33 0.07
N GLY A 319 14.63 -0.78 -0.22
CA GLY A 319 13.84 -0.19 -1.31
C GLY A 319 13.39 1.23 -0.94
N PHE A 320 12.82 1.38 0.25
CA PHE A 320 12.39 2.65 0.82
C PHE A 320 12.67 2.70 2.32
N ALA A 321 13.05 3.86 2.85
CA ALA A 321 13.18 4.04 4.28
C ALA A 321 12.80 5.44 4.78
N ALA A 322 12.03 5.49 5.86
CA ALA A 322 11.85 6.67 6.71
C ALA A 322 12.48 6.39 8.08
N LEU A 323 13.66 6.98 8.34
CA LEU A 323 14.45 6.65 9.53
C LEU A 323 14.05 7.45 10.76
N SER A 324 13.62 8.71 10.60
CA SER A 324 13.30 9.59 11.72
C SER A 324 11.88 10.13 11.70
N SER A 325 11.23 10.10 10.54
CA SER A 325 9.89 10.66 10.35
C SER A 325 8.81 9.62 10.62
N THR A 326 7.71 10.08 11.20
CA THR A 326 6.45 9.36 11.21
C THR A 326 5.81 9.48 9.83
N LEU A 327 5.55 8.35 9.18
CA LEU A 327 4.76 8.33 7.96
C LEU A 327 3.29 8.32 8.33
N ALA A 328 2.56 9.33 7.88
CA ALA A 328 1.14 9.51 8.16
C ALA A 328 0.35 9.52 6.85
N CYS A 329 -0.70 8.71 6.73
CA CYS A 329 -1.54 8.64 5.52
C CYS A 329 -0.74 8.39 4.21
N CYS A 330 0.40 7.72 4.30
CA CYS A 330 1.23 7.37 3.15
C CYS A 330 0.73 6.08 2.48
N THR A 331 0.97 5.93 1.18
CA THR A 331 0.50 4.78 0.40
C THR A 331 1.64 4.08 -0.31
N PHE A 332 1.68 2.75 -0.17
CA PHE A 332 2.61 1.86 -0.84
C PHE A 332 1.80 0.81 -1.59
N GLU A 333 1.78 0.85 -2.91
CA GLU A 333 0.88 0.02 -3.71
C GLU A 333 1.58 -0.63 -4.91
N LYS A 334 1.23 -1.87 -5.22
CA LYS A 334 1.71 -2.60 -6.43
C LYS A 334 3.24 -2.65 -6.50
N LEU A 335 3.88 -3.04 -5.41
CA LEU A 335 5.33 -3.07 -5.33
C LEU A 335 5.84 -4.50 -5.42
N ARG A 336 6.98 -4.68 -6.09
CA ARG A 336 7.71 -5.95 -6.13
C ARG A 336 9.10 -5.78 -5.57
N PHE A 337 9.53 -6.65 -4.67
CA PHE A 337 10.89 -6.66 -4.11
C PHE A 337 11.58 -7.98 -4.40
N LEU A 338 12.63 -7.97 -5.23
CA LEU A 338 13.35 -9.15 -5.69
C LEU A 338 14.80 -9.09 -5.19
N GLY A 339 15.17 -9.97 -4.26
CA GLY A 339 16.55 -10.02 -3.76
C GLY A 339 16.95 -8.83 -2.87
N CYS A 340 15.99 -8.08 -2.33
CA CYS A 340 16.28 -6.91 -1.51
C CYS A 340 16.62 -7.29 -0.06
N GLY A 341 17.35 -6.45 0.67
CA GLY A 341 17.54 -6.64 2.11
C GLY A 341 16.24 -6.40 2.86
N ILE A 342 15.79 -5.14 2.82
CA ILE A 342 14.56 -4.64 3.40
C ILE A 342 13.76 -3.96 2.28
N GLY A 343 12.48 -4.30 2.14
CA GLY A 343 11.61 -3.67 1.14
C GLY A 343 11.30 -2.23 1.54
N ILE A 344 10.41 -2.09 2.52
CA ILE A 344 10.02 -0.80 3.11
C ILE A 344 10.37 -0.82 4.60
N TYR A 345 11.05 0.24 5.04
CA TYR A 345 11.29 0.52 6.43
C TYR A 345 10.64 1.83 6.86
N ALA A 346 9.99 1.84 8.02
CA ALA A 346 9.55 3.07 8.67
C ALA A 346 9.84 2.99 10.17
N ALA A 347 10.35 4.08 10.75
CA ALA A 347 10.46 4.17 12.20
C ALA A 347 9.07 4.08 12.85
N VAL A 348 8.10 4.81 12.31
CA VAL A 348 6.74 4.93 12.83
C VAL A 348 5.75 5.04 11.68
N LEU A 349 4.59 4.39 11.82
CA LEU A 349 3.48 4.50 10.87
C LEU A 349 2.18 4.95 11.56
N GLU A 350 1.45 5.81 10.87
CA GLU A 350 0.08 6.19 11.22
C GLU A 350 -0.80 6.21 9.97
N GLN A 351 -1.92 5.49 9.99
CA GLN A 351 -2.94 5.50 8.93
C GLN A 351 -2.38 5.21 7.51
N CYS A 352 -1.28 4.44 7.43
CA CYS A 352 -0.65 4.12 6.16
C CYS A 352 -1.30 2.90 5.50
N MET A 353 -1.24 2.86 4.17
CA MET A 353 -1.78 1.77 3.35
C MET A 353 -0.65 1.05 2.62
N PHE A 354 -0.66 -0.28 2.71
CA PHE A 354 0.22 -1.19 1.98
C PHE A 354 -0.66 -2.17 1.22
N SER A 355 -0.66 -2.12 -0.10
CA SER A 355 -1.56 -2.93 -0.93
C SER A 355 -0.85 -3.58 -2.11
N SER A 356 -1.13 -4.86 -2.35
CA SER A 356 -0.56 -5.61 -3.48
C SER A 356 0.97 -5.57 -3.51
N ILE A 357 1.58 -5.99 -2.40
CA ILE A 357 3.04 -6.05 -2.25
C ILE A 357 3.50 -7.48 -2.49
N GLU A 358 4.44 -7.69 -3.39
CA GLU A 358 5.04 -8.99 -3.66
C GLU A 358 6.53 -8.95 -3.35
N ALA A 359 7.03 -9.96 -2.65
CA ALA A 359 8.43 -10.10 -2.36
C ALA A 359 8.91 -11.52 -2.65
N ARG A 360 10.12 -11.62 -3.22
CA ARG A 360 10.78 -12.89 -3.45
C ARG A 360 12.25 -12.80 -3.11
N ARG A 361 12.76 -13.74 -2.30
CA ARG A 361 14.17 -13.76 -1.85
C ARG A 361 14.61 -12.45 -1.19
N THR A 362 13.67 -11.72 -0.61
CA THR A 362 13.88 -10.46 0.11
C THR A 362 13.94 -10.75 1.60
N GLY A 363 14.83 -10.08 2.34
CA GLY A 363 15.03 -10.31 3.78
C GLY A 363 13.74 -10.06 4.58
N VAL A 364 13.17 -8.87 4.45
CA VAL A 364 11.85 -8.53 4.99
C VAL A 364 11.14 -7.52 4.08
N PRO A 365 9.92 -7.80 3.60
CA PRO A 365 9.17 -6.87 2.76
C PRO A 365 8.79 -5.57 3.46
N ILE A 366 8.23 -5.67 4.67
CA ILE A 366 7.76 -4.52 5.44
C ILE A 366 8.28 -4.63 6.87
N LEU A 367 9.05 -3.63 7.27
CA LEU A 367 9.67 -3.53 8.58
C LEU A 367 9.30 -2.20 9.23
N VAL A 368 8.81 -2.25 10.47
CA VAL A 368 8.39 -1.04 11.20
C VAL A 368 9.04 -1.05 12.58
N GLY A 369 9.54 0.11 12.99
CA GLY A 369 9.99 0.34 14.35
C GLY A 369 11.28 -0.36 14.74
N GLY A 370 11.40 -0.63 16.05
CA GLY A 370 12.55 -1.29 16.64
C GLY A 370 13.74 -0.37 16.94
N GLN A 371 13.63 0.94 16.68
CA GLN A 371 14.70 1.87 17.03
C GLN A 371 14.77 2.09 18.53
N TRP A 372 15.99 2.32 19.04
CA TRP A 372 16.16 2.86 20.39
C TRP A 372 15.50 4.24 20.47
N ALA A 373 14.59 4.42 21.43
CA ALA A 373 14.16 5.75 21.83
C ALA A 373 15.27 6.42 22.64
N GLU A 374 15.47 7.73 22.43
CA GLU A 374 16.40 8.53 23.23
C GLU A 374 16.03 8.46 24.71
N ARG A 375 17.02 8.62 25.61
CA ARG A 375 16.80 8.47 27.07
C ARG A 375 15.72 9.40 27.63
N ASN A 376 15.53 10.56 27.00
CA ASN A 376 14.58 11.58 27.42
C ASN A 376 13.25 11.52 26.64
N ASP A 377 12.99 10.45 25.89
CA ASP A 377 11.70 10.21 25.21
C ASP A 377 10.69 9.63 26.22
N ASP A 378 9.98 10.53 26.90
CA ASP A 378 9.01 10.19 27.95
C ASP A 378 7.85 9.29 27.45
N TYR A 379 7.57 9.32 26.14
CA TYR A 379 6.45 8.60 25.52
C TYR A 379 6.91 7.40 24.68
N ASN A 380 8.22 7.18 24.56
CA ASN A 380 8.82 6.16 23.71
C ASN A 380 8.30 6.18 22.26
N GLU A 381 7.90 7.35 21.76
CA GLU A 381 7.24 7.49 20.46
C GLU A 381 8.15 7.04 19.31
N ARG A 382 9.46 7.12 19.50
CA ARG A 382 10.45 6.65 18.51
C ARG A 382 10.82 5.19 18.63
N GLY A 383 10.28 4.48 19.64
CA GLY A 383 10.49 3.05 19.87
C GLY A 383 9.86 2.13 18.82
N GLY A 384 9.01 2.70 17.96
CA GLY A 384 8.34 2.02 16.87
C GLY A 384 6.91 1.62 17.19
N PHE A 385 5.97 2.06 16.34
CA PHE A 385 4.59 1.61 16.36
C PHE A 385 3.98 1.73 14.95
N ALA A 386 2.89 1.00 14.75
CA ALA A 386 2.00 1.20 13.61
C ALA A 386 0.58 1.37 14.16
N ASP A 387 -0.05 2.51 13.91
CA ASP A 387 -1.43 2.77 14.33
C ASP A 387 -2.32 2.95 13.11
N LYS A 388 -3.48 2.29 13.09
CA LYS A 388 -4.54 2.40 12.06
C LYS A 388 -4.05 2.09 10.65
N CYS A 389 -3.01 1.28 10.52
CA CYS A 389 -2.43 0.95 9.23
C CYS A 389 -3.16 -0.24 8.59
N THR A 390 -3.20 -0.24 7.26
CA THR A 390 -3.86 -1.30 6.49
C THR A 390 -2.84 -1.99 5.60
N PHE A 391 -2.76 -3.32 5.71
CA PHE A 391 -1.88 -4.21 4.95
C PHE A 391 -2.75 -5.23 4.22
N ILE A 392 -2.87 -5.11 2.89
CA ILE A 392 -3.77 -5.96 2.09
C ILE A 392 -2.99 -6.59 0.93
N ASN A 393 -3.20 -7.89 0.71
CA ASN A 393 -2.60 -8.60 -0.42
C ASN A 393 -1.07 -8.47 -0.42
N VAL A 394 -0.45 -8.85 0.71
CA VAL A 394 1.00 -8.88 0.86
C VAL A 394 1.47 -10.32 0.73
N ARG A 395 2.27 -10.58 -0.30
CA ARG A 395 2.82 -11.90 -0.61
C ARG A 395 4.33 -11.91 -0.45
N ASN A 396 4.86 -12.85 0.32
CA ASN A 396 6.29 -13.10 0.42
C ASN A 396 6.61 -14.56 0.14
N ILE A 397 7.43 -14.80 -0.87
CA ILE A 397 8.04 -16.11 -1.14
C ILE A 397 9.51 -15.99 -0.79
N TYR A 398 9.87 -16.40 0.42
CA TYR A 398 11.21 -16.16 0.93
C TYR A 398 12.25 -16.98 0.14
N GLU A 399 12.05 -18.29 -0.01
CA GLU A 399 12.83 -19.16 -0.94
C GLU A 399 14.36 -18.99 -0.79
N ARG A 400 14.82 -18.75 0.44
CA ARG A 400 16.23 -18.72 0.82
C ARG A 400 16.45 -19.66 1.99
N ALA A 401 17.59 -20.32 2.01
CA ALA A 401 18.08 -20.96 3.23
C ALA A 401 18.63 -19.85 4.12
N TYR A 402 18.19 -19.80 5.38
CA TYR A 402 18.74 -18.86 6.33
C TYR A 402 20.18 -19.23 6.66
N GLY A 403 21.11 -18.31 6.45
CA GLY A 403 22.52 -18.52 6.67
C GLY A 403 23.24 -17.24 7.08
N ASP A 404 24.50 -17.13 6.68
CA ASP A 404 25.37 -16.03 7.10
C ASP A 404 24.95 -14.68 6.53
N ASP A 405 24.34 -14.65 5.34
CA ASP A 405 23.83 -13.42 4.74
C ASP A 405 22.73 -12.79 5.60
N GLU A 406 21.74 -13.60 5.97
CA GLU A 406 20.63 -13.21 6.82
C GLU A 406 21.12 -12.82 8.22
N ARG A 407 22.05 -13.61 8.79
CA ARG A 407 22.67 -13.32 10.08
C ARG A 407 23.39 -11.98 10.07
N ARG A 408 24.09 -11.64 8.99
CA ARG A 408 24.77 -10.33 8.85
C ARG A 408 23.76 -9.18 8.85
N ILE A 409 22.66 -9.30 8.12
CA ILE A 409 21.60 -8.28 8.08
C ILE A 409 20.99 -8.10 9.47
N ASP A 410 20.60 -9.20 10.13
CA ASP A 410 20.01 -9.13 11.47
C ASP A 410 20.99 -8.56 12.51
N THR A 411 22.26 -9.00 12.49
CA THR A 411 23.29 -8.51 13.43
C THR A 411 23.57 -7.03 13.23
N TRP A 412 23.63 -6.59 11.98
CA TRP A 412 23.81 -5.18 11.67
C TRP A 412 22.60 -4.35 12.12
N PHE A 413 21.37 -4.83 11.87
CA PHE A 413 20.17 -4.11 12.27
C PHE A 413 20.06 -4.03 13.80
N ASP A 414 20.43 -5.09 14.52
CA ASP A 414 20.54 -5.05 15.98
C ASP A 414 21.62 -4.05 16.41
N ALA A 415 22.83 -4.12 15.90
CA ALA A 415 23.89 -3.18 16.29
C ALA A 415 23.55 -1.71 15.99
N THR A 416 22.77 -1.47 14.93
CA THR A 416 22.57 -0.13 14.36
C THR A 416 21.24 0.52 14.76
N PHE A 417 20.13 -0.23 14.80
CA PHE A 417 18.78 0.30 15.08
C PHE A 417 18.26 -0.22 16.42
N PHE A 418 18.23 -1.55 16.59
CA PHE A 418 17.62 -2.19 17.76
C PHE A 418 18.54 -2.26 18.98
N LYS A 419 19.82 -1.95 18.90
CA LYS A 419 20.80 -1.87 19.99
C LYS A 419 20.51 -2.74 21.23
N THR A 420 20.36 -4.07 21.09
CA THR A 420 19.99 -4.94 22.22
C THR A 420 20.93 -4.78 23.43
N ARG A 421 22.23 -4.55 23.19
CA ARG A 421 23.24 -4.26 24.23
C ARG A 421 22.86 -3.10 25.17
N ASN A 422 22.04 -2.16 24.69
CA ASN A 422 21.63 -1.00 25.46
C ASN A 422 20.50 -1.35 26.45
N ASN A 423 19.74 -2.43 26.21
CA ASN A 423 18.66 -2.89 27.09
C ASN A 423 19.15 -3.27 28.51
N GLU A 424 20.43 -3.63 28.64
CA GLU A 424 21.05 -3.98 29.94
C GLU A 424 21.73 -2.79 30.63
N SER A 425 22.20 -1.81 29.85
CA SER A 425 23.14 -0.77 30.32
C SER A 425 22.57 0.65 30.38
N ARG A 426 21.46 0.92 29.67
CA ARG A 426 20.90 2.26 29.46
C ARG A 426 19.36 2.17 29.60
N LEU A 427 18.80 2.30 30.81
CA LEU A 427 17.34 2.21 31.00
C LEU A 427 16.63 3.39 30.30
N GLY A 428 15.42 3.15 29.77
CA GLY A 428 14.56 4.17 29.13
C GLY A 428 14.01 5.24 30.10
N ALA A 429 13.16 6.13 29.59
CA ALA A 429 12.71 7.35 30.27
C ALA A 429 12.14 7.17 31.70
N GLN A 430 12.25 8.24 32.52
CA GLN A 430 12.00 8.22 33.96
C GLN A 430 10.59 7.79 34.39
N LEU A 431 9.57 8.04 33.55
CA LEU A 431 8.17 7.73 33.89
C LEU A 431 7.83 6.24 33.72
N ASN A 432 8.67 5.44 33.03
CA ASN A 432 8.50 4.00 32.83
C ASN A 432 9.75 3.23 33.28
N ALA A 433 10.04 3.26 34.59
CA ALA A 433 11.27 2.76 35.21
C ALA A 433 11.58 1.25 35.03
N ALA A 434 10.58 0.42 34.69
CA ALA A 434 10.86 -0.93 34.20
C ALA A 434 11.22 -0.80 32.73
N SER A 435 12.46 -1.09 32.33
CA SER A 435 12.89 -1.09 30.93
C SER A 435 11.89 -1.87 30.06
N GLN A 436 10.93 -1.16 29.45
CA GLN A 436 9.92 -1.76 28.58
C GLN A 436 10.57 -2.38 27.33
N ALA A 437 11.84 -2.06 27.07
CA ALA A 437 12.72 -2.76 26.12
C ALA A 437 12.94 -4.25 26.40
N ARG A 438 12.61 -4.74 27.61
CA ARG A 438 12.60 -6.19 27.89
C ARG A 438 11.32 -6.88 27.46
N ALA A 439 10.22 -6.15 27.27
CA ALA A 439 8.93 -6.75 26.95
C ALA A 439 8.96 -7.46 25.59
N TYR A 440 9.73 -6.92 24.63
CA TYR A 440 9.84 -7.44 23.28
C TYR A 440 11.32 -7.57 22.88
N PRO A 441 11.96 -8.73 23.10
CA PRO A 441 13.35 -8.94 22.71
C PRO A 441 13.52 -8.94 21.19
N TYR A 442 14.73 -8.61 20.71
CA TYR A 442 15.05 -8.71 19.29
C TYR A 442 14.97 -10.16 18.83
N ARG A 443 14.30 -10.40 17.69
CA ARG A 443 14.08 -11.74 17.11
C ARG A 443 14.63 -11.84 15.69
N GLY A 444 15.55 -10.94 15.31
CA GLY A 444 15.95 -10.74 13.92
C GLY A 444 14.87 -10.06 13.07
N ILE A 445 15.21 -9.76 11.82
CA ILE A 445 14.28 -9.17 10.83
C ILE A 445 14.12 -10.05 9.59
N CYS A 446 15.13 -10.80 9.19
CA CYS A 446 15.08 -11.62 7.97
C CYS A 446 14.09 -12.79 8.09
N GLY A 447 13.32 -13.07 7.05
CA GLY A 447 12.35 -14.16 7.00
C GLY A 447 10.95 -13.77 7.47
N PHE A 448 10.75 -12.58 8.04
CA PHE A 448 9.39 -12.07 8.29
C PHE A 448 8.76 -11.55 6.99
N CYS A 449 7.43 -11.63 6.86
CA CYS A 449 6.71 -10.91 5.81
C CYS A 449 6.40 -9.47 6.24
N ILE A 450 5.85 -9.31 7.45
CA ILE A 450 5.60 -8.03 8.10
C ILE A 450 6.10 -8.13 9.53
N ARG A 451 6.99 -7.23 9.92
CA ARG A 451 7.51 -7.14 11.29
C ARG A 451 7.31 -5.73 11.83
N VAL A 452 6.49 -5.61 12.87
CA VAL A 452 6.29 -4.35 13.60
C VAL A 452 6.88 -4.53 14.99
N MET A 453 7.96 -3.81 15.27
CA MET A 453 8.71 -3.87 16.52
C MET A 453 8.36 -2.68 17.40
N SER A 454 7.82 -2.97 18.58
CA SER A 454 7.55 -1.98 19.62
C SER A 454 8.56 -2.14 20.74
N ARG A 455 9.56 -1.25 20.75
CA ARG A 455 10.70 -1.38 21.66
C ARG A 455 10.41 -0.98 23.10
N TYR A 456 9.23 -0.46 23.41
CA TYR A 456 8.88 -0.11 24.80
C TYR A 456 7.44 -0.43 25.11
N ALA A 457 6.94 -1.52 24.53
CA ALA A 457 5.54 -1.91 24.71
C ALA A 457 4.53 -0.81 24.36
N ARG A 458 4.92 0.18 23.56
CA ARG A 458 4.00 1.13 22.94
C ARG A 458 3.09 0.33 22.02
N PRO A 459 1.78 0.27 22.26
CA PRO A 459 0.91 -0.57 21.46
C PRO A 459 0.88 -0.16 19.99
N SER A 460 0.63 -1.13 19.11
CA SER A 460 0.31 -0.91 17.70
C SER A 460 -1.18 -1.20 17.50
N ASN A 461 -1.95 -0.14 17.29
CA ASN A 461 -3.40 -0.16 17.47
C ASN A 461 -4.15 -0.20 16.14
N GLU A 462 -5.29 -0.88 16.13
CA GLU A 462 -6.31 -0.76 15.06
C GLU A 462 -5.78 -1.09 13.65
N ASN A 463 -4.80 -1.99 13.57
CA ASN A 463 -4.22 -2.39 12.29
C ASN A 463 -5.08 -3.44 11.59
N VAL A 464 -5.12 -3.39 10.26
CA VAL A 464 -5.83 -4.35 9.42
C VAL A 464 -4.83 -5.13 8.57
N PHE A 465 -4.83 -6.45 8.69
CA PHE A 465 -4.01 -7.37 7.90
C PHE A 465 -4.94 -8.30 7.12
N MET A 466 -4.95 -8.19 5.79
CA MET A 466 -5.80 -9.03 4.95
C MET A 466 -5.06 -9.66 3.79
N GLN A 467 -5.39 -10.93 3.48
CA GLN A 467 -4.81 -11.66 2.35
C GLN A 467 -3.28 -11.68 2.41
N ILE A 468 -2.72 -12.02 3.57
CA ILE A 468 -1.27 -12.13 3.76
C ILE A 468 -0.86 -13.54 3.37
N SER A 469 0.06 -13.67 2.42
CA SER A 469 0.59 -14.96 1.97
C SER A 469 2.08 -15.03 2.22
N HIS A 470 2.56 -16.02 2.97
CA HIS A 470 3.97 -16.16 3.29
C HIS A 470 4.42 -17.60 3.10
N ALA A 471 5.50 -17.80 2.35
CA ALA A 471 5.93 -19.13 1.98
C ALA A 471 7.44 -19.32 2.03
N MET A 472 7.85 -20.58 2.26
CA MET A 472 9.25 -21.02 2.19
C MET A 472 10.18 -20.22 3.11
N SER A 473 9.72 -19.91 4.32
CA SER A 473 10.42 -19.00 5.25
C SER A 473 10.72 -19.65 6.61
N PRO A 474 11.90 -19.39 7.21
CA PRO A 474 12.21 -19.86 8.56
C PRO A 474 11.42 -19.13 9.66
N ARG A 475 10.81 -17.97 9.39
CA ARG A 475 10.19 -17.08 10.40
C ARG A 475 8.73 -16.72 10.07
N PRO A 476 7.95 -16.19 11.04
CA PRO A 476 6.52 -15.87 10.90
C PRO A 476 6.18 -15.01 9.70
N ALA A 477 4.92 -15.07 9.27
CA ALA A 477 4.41 -14.08 8.35
C ALA A 477 4.32 -12.71 9.01
N VAL A 478 3.56 -12.62 10.11
CA VAL A 478 3.25 -11.34 10.74
C VAL A 478 3.58 -11.41 12.23
N LEU A 479 4.50 -10.56 12.67
CA LEU A 479 4.78 -10.41 14.09
C LEU A 479 4.71 -8.92 14.46
N VAL A 480 3.66 -8.59 15.20
CA VAL A 480 3.41 -7.26 15.76
C VAL A 480 3.61 -7.35 17.27
N ASP A 481 4.57 -6.58 17.78
CA ASP A 481 4.74 -6.43 19.22
C ASP A 481 3.67 -5.48 19.77
N ALA A 482 3.12 -5.79 20.95
CA ALA A 482 2.07 -5.01 21.60
C ALA A 482 0.86 -4.72 20.68
N CYS A 483 0.37 -5.74 19.97
CA CYS A 483 -0.73 -5.57 19.01
C CYS A 483 -2.08 -5.42 19.75
N GLN A 484 -2.83 -4.35 19.45
CA GLN A 484 -4.14 -4.11 20.05
C GLN A 484 -5.20 -3.77 18.99
N SER A 485 -6.43 -4.25 19.22
CA SER A 485 -7.59 -3.95 18.37
C SER A 485 -7.36 -4.23 16.87
N ALA A 486 -6.53 -5.22 16.54
CA ALA A 486 -6.16 -5.52 15.17
C ALA A 486 -7.09 -6.54 14.52
N VAL A 487 -7.22 -6.47 13.20
CA VAL A 487 -8.01 -7.43 12.40
C VAL A 487 -7.06 -8.21 11.50
N PHE A 488 -7.10 -9.53 11.59
CA PHE A 488 -6.42 -10.43 10.66
C PHE A 488 -7.46 -11.22 9.87
N ASN A 489 -7.43 -11.15 8.54
CA ASN A 489 -8.37 -11.87 7.69
C ASN A 489 -7.68 -12.49 6.46
N GLY A 490 -7.62 -13.81 6.38
CA GLY A 490 -7.01 -14.50 5.24
C GLY A 490 -5.49 -14.47 5.33
N VAL A 491 -4.93 -15.18 6.30
CA VAL A 491 -3.47 -15.40 6.40
C VAL A 491 -3.15 -16.80 5.93
N TYR A 492 -2.41 -16.92 4.82
CA TYR A 492 -1.96 -18.17 4.24
C TYR A 492 -0.46 -18.37 4.48
N LEU A 493 -0.10 -19.51 5.07
CA LEU A 493 1.25 -19.89 5.40
C LEU A 493 1.59 -21.21 4.74
N GLU A 494 2.65 -21.28 3.96
CA GLU A 494 3.10 -22.53 3.34
C GLU A 494 4.60 -22.76 3.59
N ARG A 495 4.96 -23.88 4.24
CA ARG A 495 6.38 -24.20 4.52
C ARG A 495 7.06 -23.11 5.34
N VAL A 496 6.36 -22.66 6.39
CA VAL A 496 6.82 -21.61 7.31
C VAL A 496 7.23 -22.24 8.64
N GLY A 497 8.39 -21.85 9.16
CA GLY A 497 8.99 -22.50 10.32
C GLY A 497 9.89 -23.67 9.90
N TYR A 498 11.18 -23.51 10.18
CA TYR A 498 12.32 -24.42 10.05
C TYR A 498 12.36 -25.54 9.01
N ARG A 499 11.88 -25.33 7.77
CA ARG A 499 12.25 -26.25 6.69
C ARG A 499 13.57 -25.83 6.04
N ASP A 500 14.58 -26.63 6.33
CA ASP A 500 15.92 -26.49 5.80
C ASP A 500 16.03 -27.21 4.46
N ASN A 501 16.17 -26.47 3.37
CA ASN A 501 16.35 -26.94 1.98
C ASN A 501 15.16 -27.75 1.38
N PRO A 502 14.66 -27.40 0.17
CA PRO A 502 13.64 -28.19 -0.52
C PRO A 502 14.01 -29.66 -0.78
N ARG A 503 15.29 -30.03 -0.64
CA ARG A 503 15.83 -31.39 -0.83
C ARG A 503 15.98 -32.25 0.44
N ARG A 504 15.67 -31.74 1.65
CA ARG A 504 15.71 -32.56 2.88
C ARG A 504 14.36 -33.23 3.16
N SER A 505 14.44 -34.48 3.63
CA SER A 505 13.31 -35.38 3.99
C SER A 505 13.14 -35.61 5.49
N GLY A 506 14.00 -35.02 6.35
CA GLY A 506 13.91 -35.14 7.81
C GLY A 506 12.86 -34.21 8.44
N PRO A 507 12.50 -34.44 9.72
CA PRO A 507 11.62 -33.54 10.46
C PRO A 507 12.22 -32.13 10.54
N VAL A 508 11.32 -31.17 10.44
CA VAL A 508 11.57 -29.73 10.39
C VAL A 508 12.36 -29.30 11.64
N GLY A 509 13.56 -28.74 11.46
CA GLY A 509 14.44 -28.29 12.57
C GLY A 509 15.48 -29.28 13.11
N ALA A 510 15.69 -30.46 12.52
CA ALA A 510 16.77 -31.35 12.95
C ALA A 510 18.18 -30.74 12.69
N GLY A 511 18.80 -30.19 13.74
CA GLY A 511 20.21 -29.77 13.76
C GLY A 511 20.50 -28.29 13.42
N TRP A 512 19.53 -27.38 13.56
CA TRP A 512 19.69 -25.96 13.22
C TRP A 512 19.43 -25.02 14.43
N ASN A 513 20.21 -23.92 14.52
CA ASN A 513 20.21 -22.97 15.63
C ASN A 513 19.96 -21.53 15.16
N ASP A 514 18.82 -20.93 15.56
CA ASP A 514 18.56 -19.50 15.33
C ASP A 514 19.41 -18.68 16.30
N PRO A 515 20.19 -17.70 15.85
CA PRO A 515 20.94 -16.85 16.77
C PRO A 515 20.06 -16.06 17.75
N TYR A 516 18.79 -15.79 17.40
CA TYR A 516 17.88 -14.97 18.20
C TYR A 516 16.76 -15.77 18.85
N LEU A 517 16.31 -16.86 18.21
CA LEU A 517 15.29 -17.74 18.78
C LEU A 517 15.91 -18.90 19.59
N GLY A 518 17.16 -19.29 19.34
CA GLY A 518 17.86 -20.37 20.05
C GLY A 518 17.82 -21.72 19.33
N ASN A 519 18.55 -22.70 19.88
CA ASN A 519 18.70 -24.03 19.28
C ASN A 519 17.46 -24.89 19.52
N GLY A 520 16.85 -25.40 18.44
CA GLY A 520 15.63 -26.23 18.54
C GLY A 520 14.40 -25.51 19.10
N VAL A 521 14.42 -24.17 19.14
CA VAL A 521 13.29 -23.36 19.63
C VAL A 521 12.28 -23.17 18.51
N LEU A 522 11.01 -23.43 18.83
CA LEU A 522 9.91 -23.18 17.90
C LEU A 522 9.73 -21.69 17.67
N VAL A 523 9.39 -21.33 16.45
CA VAL A 523 9.01 -19.96 16.11
C VAL A 523 7.84 -19.51 17.01
N PRO A 524 7.93 -18.36 17.69
CA PRO A 524 6.91 -17.88 18.62
C PRO A 524 5.73 -17.28 17.84
N GLY A 525 4.71 -18.10 17.55
CA GLY A 525 3.49 -17.70 16.85
C GLY A 525 3.70 -17.28 15.39
N PHE A 526 2.84 -17.70 14.46
CA PHE A 526 2.89 -17.16 13.10
C PHE A 526 2.16 -15.81 12.94
N ILE A 527 1.27 -15.51 13.90
CA ILE A 527 0.61 -14.23 14.14
C ILE A 527 0.93 -13.83 15.58
N GLY A 528 1.36 -12.58 15.78
CA GLY A 528 1.91 -12.05 17.04
C GLY A 528 0.97 -12.08 18.24
N THR A 529 1.42 -11.55 19.39
CA THR A 529 0.64 -11.53 20.65
C THR A 529 -0.49 -10.51 20.57
N LEU A 530 -1.73 -10.98 20.50
CA LEU A 530 -2.93 -10.18 20.33
C LEU A 530 -3.72 -10.03 21.64
N ASP A 531 -4.32 -8.86 21.84
CA ASP A 531 -5.21 -8.60 22.96
C ASP A 531 -6.65 -9.12 22.73
N VAL A 532 -7.50 -8.98 23.75
CA VAL A 532 -8.91 -9.41 23.71
C VAL A 532 -9.77 -8.67 22.70
N SER A 533 -9.36 -7.47 22.26
CA SER A 533 -10.09 -6.66 21.28
C SER A 533 -9.70 -6.95 19.83
N SER A 534 -8.64 -7.74 19.61
CA SER A 534 -8.20 -8.17 18.30
C SER A 534 -9.05 -9.34 17.77
N SER A 535 -9.13 -9.48 16.45
CA SER A 535 -9.90 -10.53 15.79
C SER A 535 -9.11 -11.20 14.67
N VAL A 536 -9.24 -12.52 14.56
CA VAL A 536 -8.54 -13.33 13.56
C VAL A 536 -9.50 -14.25 12.83
N PHE A 537 -9.52 -14.15 11.51
CA PHE A 537 -10.38 -14.90 10.60
C PHE A 537 -9.57 -15.52 9.46
N GLY A 538 -9.90 -16.74 9.06
CA GLY A 538 -9.34 -17.36 7.85
C GLY A 538 -7.82 -17.54 7.89
N VAL A 539 -7.32 -18.27 8.89
CA VAL A 539 -5.90 -18.67 8.91
C VAL A 539 -5.77 -20.07 8.34
N ASN A 540 -4.95 -20.20 7.30
CA ASN A 540 -4.65 -21.44 6.61
C ASN A 540 -3.15 -21.69 6.68
N VAL A 541 -2.77 -22.83 7.24
CA VAL A 541 -1.38 -23.21 7.51
C VAL A 541 -1.10 -24.55 6.85
N GLN A 542 -0.06 -24.61 6.05
CA GLN A 542 0.36 -25.82 5.36
C GLN A 542 1.85 -26.04 5.59
N GLN A 543 2.23 -27.25 6.01
CA GLN A 543 3.62 -27.67 6.17
C GLN A 543 4.45 -26.76 7.10
N ALA A 544 3.90 -26.38 8.26
CA ALA A 544 4.52 -25.42 9.16
C ALA A 544 5.04 -26.01 10.48
N TYR A 545 6.02 -25.33 11.10
CA TYR A 545 6.64 -25.74 12.37
C TYR A 545 6.80 -24.55 13.32
N GLY A 546 6.01 -24.50 14.39
CA GLY A 546 5.93 -23.34 15.28
C GLY A 546 5.30 -23.66 16.64
N ALA A 547 5.38 -22.73 17.57
CA ALA A 547 4.78 -22.91 18.91
C ALA A 547 3.25 -22.94 18.80
N CYS A 548 2.69 -21.96 18.09
CA CYS A 548 1.27 -21.84 17.82
C CYS A 548 1.05 -21.17 16.45
N ALA A 549 -0.16 -21.27 15.90
CA ALA A 549 -0.53 -20.50 14.72
C ALA A 549 -0.77 -19.01 15.06
N ILE A 550 -1.43 -18.77 16.20
CA ILE A 550 -1.83 -17.44 16.69
C ILE A 550 -1.55 -17.42 18.19
N GLN A 551 -0.94 -16.34 18.69
CA GLN A 551 -0.83 -16.08 20.11
C GLN A 551 -1.81 -14.96 20.48
N SER A 552 -2.93 -15.25 21.11
CA SER A 552 -3.98 -14.24 21.36
C SER A 552 -4.67 -14.49 22.69
N ASP A 553 -4.95 -13.41 23.40
CA ASP A 553 -5.85 -13.40 24.55
C ASP A 553 -7.32 -13.25 24.11
N GLY A 554 -7.56 -12.78 22.87
CA GLY A 554 -8.87 -12.66 22.24
C GLY A 554 -9.37 -13.90 21.50
N PRO A 555 -10.66 -13.92 21.09
CA PRO A 555 -11.28 -15.06 20.44
C PRO A 555 -10.64 -15.36 19.08
N ILE A 556 -10.33 -16.63 18.85
CA ILE A 556 -9.70 -17.12 17.61
C ILE A 556 -10.68 -18.03 16.87
N ALA A 557 -10.95 -17.75 15.60
CA ALA A 557 -11.70 -18.65 14.73
C ALA A 557 -10.89 -19.94 14.42
N PRO A 558 -11.52 -21.05 14.02
CA PRO A 558 -10.81 -22.28 13.70
C PRO A 558 -9.68 -22.08 12.68
N VAL A 559 -8.48 -22.51 13.05
CA VAL A 559 -7.31 -22.50 12.16
C VAL A 559 -7.37 -23.75 11.29
N GLN A 560 -7.27 -23.58 9.97
CA GLN A 560 -7.11 -24.71 9.05
C GLN A 560 -5.62 -25.07 8.96
N SER A 561 -5.27 -26.32 9.26
CA SER A 561 -3.88 -26.79 9.20
C SER A 561 -3.74 -28.13 8.49
N TRP A 562 -2.68 -28.27 7.69
CA TRP A 562 -2.31 -29.52 6.99
C TRP A 562 -0.80 -29.77 7.11
N ASP A 563 -0.43 -31.00 7.48
CA ASP A 563 0.96 -31.44 7.61
C ASP A 563 1.83 -30.53 8.50
N CYS A 564 1.25 -29.99 9.58
CA CYS A 564 1.91 -29.06 10.49
C CYS A 564 2.34 -29.74 11.79
N THR A 565 3.42 -29.23 12.42
CA THR A 565 3.80 -29.57 13.81
C THR A 565 3.70 -28.30 14.65
N LEU A 566 2.67 -28.23 15.48
CA LEU A 566 2.39 -27.11 16.36
C LEU A 566 2.20 -27.64 17.78
N ARG A 567 2.92 -27.08 18.76
CA ARG A 567 2.81 -27.54 20.16
C ARG A 567 1.47 -27.16 20.78
N ASP A 568 1.03 -25.94 20.51
CA ASP A 568 -0.19 -25.35 21.03
C ASP A 568 -1.03 -24.82 19.84
N ALA A 569 -1.21 -25.65 18.80
CA ALA A 569 -2.25 -25.39 17.80
C ALA A 569 -3.59 -25.51 18.51
N GLN A 570 -4.07 -24.40 19.07
CA GLN A 570 -5.16 -24.34 20.03
C GLN A 570 -6.03 -25.60 20.07
N ASP A 571 -5.97 -26.25 21.23
CA ASP A 571 -7.04 -27.07 21.74
C ASP A 571 -8.37 -26.38 21.44
N ARG A 572 -9.31 -27.17 20.94
CA ARG A 572 -10.69 -26.75 20.72
C ARG A 572 -11.17 -26.01 21.97
N PHE A 573 -11.41 -24.71 21.85
CA PHE A 573 -12.31 -24.04 22.79
C PHE A 573 -13.71 -24.64 22.58
N THR A 574 -13.98 -25.70 23.34
CA THR A 574 -15.32 -25.90 23.89
C THR A 574 -15.64 -24.60 24.61
N LEU A 575 -16.73 -23.92 24.25
CA LEU A 575 -17.25 -22.80 25.03
C LEU A 575 -17.32 -23.25 26.49
N GLY A 576 -16.38 -22.77 27.32
CA GLY A 576 -16.57 -22.82 28.76
C GLY A 576 -17.86 -22.06 29.04
N ALA A 577 -18.73 -22.62 29.87
CA ALA A 577 -19.99 -22.00 30.24
C ALA A 577 -19.71 -20.58 30.79
N ALA A 578 -19.84 -19.56 29.95
CA ALA A 578 -19.74 -18.18 30.36
C ALA A 578 -21.07 -17.79 31.01
N ARG A 579 -21.06 -17.62 32.34
CA ARG A 579 -22.09 -16.83 33.02
C ARG A 579 -21.80 -15.36 32.73
N PHE A 580 -22.75 -14.68 32.12
CA PHE A 580 -22.72 -13.22 31.99
C PHE A 580 -23.44 -12.64 33.20
N ASP A 581 -22.70 -11.96 34.09
CA ASP A 581 -23.25 -11.31 35.30
C ASP A 581 -23.70 -9.86 35.03
N GLY A 582 -24.05 -9.51 33.78
CA GLY A 582 -24.53 -8.17 33.43
C GLY A 582 -25.14 -8.06 32.03
N ASP A 583 -25.82 -6.93 31.79
CA ASP A 583 -26.55 -6.65 30.54
C ASP A 583 -25.61 -6.46 29.34
N VAL A 584 -25.71 -7.34 28.35
CA VAL A 584 -25.01 -7.20 27.06
C VAL A 584 -25.75 -6.17 26.21
N THR A 585 -25.16 -4.98 26.02
CA THR A 585 -25.70 -3.95 25.13
C THR A 585 -25.05 -4.03 23.75
N ILE A 586 -25.82 -4.43 22.72
CA ILE A 586 -25.39 -4.39 21.30
C ILE A 586 -25.74 -3.00 20.73
N ARG A 587 -24.73 -2.23 20.28
CA ARG A 587 -24.93 -0.98 19.51
C ARG A 587 -24.35 -1.12 18.10
N GLY A 588 -25.15 -0.79 17.08
CA GLY A 588 -24.68 -0.61 15.69
C GLY A 588 -24.88 -1.80 14.74
N GLY A 589 -26.09 -2.36 14.67
CA GLY A 589 -26.39 -3.51 13.80
C GLY A 589 -26.09 -3.30 12.32
N ALA A 590 -25.39 -4.27 11.71
CA ALA A 590 -25.53 -4.64 10.31
C ALA A 590 -24.99 -6.07 10.06
N LEU A 591 -25.89 -7.04 9.90
CA LEU A 591 -25.60 -8.30 9.21
C LEU A 591 -25.60 -7.99 7.71
N ARG A 592 -24.44 -7.99 7.05
CA ARG A 592 -24.35 -7.88 5.58
C ARG A 592 -24.25 -9.27 4.97
N ALA A 593 -25.27 -9.66 4.22
CA ALA A 593 -25.24 -10.83 3.33
C ALA A 593 -24.26 -10.56 2.17
N VAL A 594 -23.45 -11.56 1.84
CA VAL A 594 -22.42 -11.47 0.80
C VAL A 594 -23.04 -11.76 -0.56
N GLU A 595 -22.85 -10.86 -1.53
CA GLU A 595 -23.14 -11.14 -2.94
C GLU A 595 -22.17 -12.21 -3.47
N GLN A 596 -22.72 -13.19 -4.20
CA GLN A 596 -22.04 -14.31 -4.89
C GLN A 596 -22.01 -15.69 -4.23
N VAL A 597 -22.93 -15.99 -3.30
CA VAL A 597 -23.48 -17.35 -3.23
C VAL A 597 -24.78 -17.35 -4.04
N ARG A 598 -24.88 -18.16 -5.10
CA ARG A 598 -26.18 -18.52 -5.69
C ARG A 598 -26.94 -19.32 -4.63
N HIS A 599 -27.64 -18.61 -3.76
CA HIS A 599 -28.65 -19.14 -2.89
C HIS A 599 -29.91 -19.33 -3.73
N ASP A 600 -30.35 -20.58 -3.92
CA ASP A 600 -31.79 -20.83 -4.00
C ASP A 600 -32.33 -20.77 -2.56
N ILE A 601 -32.32 -19.57 -1.96
CA ILE A 601 -33.26 -19.25 -0.86
C ILE A 601 -34.59 -19.01 -1.57
N GLY A 602 -35.29 -20.09 -1.89
CA GLY A 602 -36.69 -19.99 -2.22
C GLY A 602 -37.44 -19.48 -0.98
N GLY A 603 -37.93 -18.25 -1.01
CA GLY A 603 -39.09 -17.77 -0.25
C GLY A 603 -39.04 -17.80 1.28
N SER A 604 -38.20 -16.96 1.90
CA SER A 604 -38.37 -16.43 3.27
C SER A 604 -38.35 -17.44 4.43
N GLY A 605 -37.18 -17.95 4.81
CA GLY A 605 -36.94 -18.63 6.09
C GLY A 605 -37.01 -17.70 7.32
N LEU A 606 -37.95 -16.75 7.36
CA LEU A 606 -38.18 -15.81 8.46
C LEU A 606 -39.62 -15.94 8.96
N PHE A 607 -39.81 -16.23 10.24
CA PHE A 607 -41.12 -16.39 10.86
C PHE A 607 -41.19 -15.57 12.16
N SER A 608 -42.27 -14.84 12.39
CA SER A 608 -42.46 -14.08 13.63
C SER A 608 -43.88 -14.18 14.16
N MET A 609 -44.02 -14.22 15.49
CA MET A 609 -45.33 -14.33 16.15
C MET A 609 -45.30 -13.72 17.55
N ASP A 610 -46.47 -13.38 18.05
CA ASP A 610 -46.72 -13.07 19.46
C ASP A 610 -47.61 -14.17 20.07
N PHE A 611 -47.34 -14.59 21.30
CA PHE A 611 -48.19 -15.54 22.03
C PHE A 611 -48.18 -15.29 23.55
N ASP A 612 -49.36 -15.41 24.16
CA ASP A 612 -49.60 -15.09 25.58
C ASP A 612 -50.07 -16.32 26.39
N SER A 613 -50.15 -17.49 25.75
CA SER A 613 -50.58 -18.76 26.35
C SER A 613 -49.40 -19.62 26.81
N ASP A 614 -49.64 -20.53 27.76
CA ASP A 614 -48.62 -21.47 28.25
C ASP A 614 -48.03 -22.35 27.13
N THR A 615 -48.82 -22.62 26.09
CA THR A 615 -48.33 -23.27 24.89
C THR A 615 -48.90 -22.65 23.62
N PHE A 616 -48.13 -22.64 22.54
CA PHE A 616 -48.51 -22.12 21.23
C PHE A 616 -48.02 -23.05 20.13
N ASP A 617 -48.90 -23.42 19.20
CA ASP A 617 -48.53 -24.20 18.01
C ASP A 617 -48.26 -23.23 16.86
N THR A 618 -47.04 -23.27 16.32
CA THR A 618 -46.59 -22.28 15.34
C THR A 618 -47.19 -22.50 13.96
N GLY A 619 -47.73 -23.69 13.70
CA GLY A 619 -48.15 -24.10 12.35
C GLY A 619 -46.98 -24.44 11.41
N VAL A 620 -45.73 -24.14 11.79
CA VAL A 620 -44.54 -24.44 11.00
C VAL A 620 -44.35 -25.94 10.92
N ALA A 621 -44.48 -26.51 9.71
CA ALA A 621 -44.33 -27.94 9.50
C ALA A 621 -42.86 -28.38 9.66
N VAL A 622 -42.61 -29.37 10.52
CA VAL A 622 -41.30 -30.03 10.62
C VAL A 622 -41.33 -31.26 9.72
N ARG A 623 -40.90 -31.09 8.47
CA ARG A 623 -40.91 -32.16 7.48
C ARG A 623 -39.93 -33.27 7.86
N VAL A 624 -40.32 -34.50 7.58
CA VAL A 624 -39.41 -35.65 7.56
C VAL A 624 -38.62 -35.54 6.24
N ASP A 625 -37.43 -34.98 6.30
CA ASP A 625 -36.50 -34.96 5.18
C ASP A 625 -35.08 -35.35 5.61
N ASP A 626 -34.27 -35.79 4.65
CA ASP A 626 -32.94 -36.35 4.90
C ASP A 626 -31.91 -35.31 5.41
N LYS A 627 -32.29 -34.04 5.59
CA LYS A 627 -31.35 -32.93 5.84
C LYS A 627 -31.82 -32.05 7.01
N ALA A 628 -31.05 -32.02 8.09
CA ALA A 628 -31.34 -31.23 9.30
C ALA A 628 -31.69 -29.75 9.03
N HIS A 629 -32.75 -29.25 9.69
CA HIS A 629 -33.09 -27.83 9.77
C HIS A 629 -32.39 -27.20 10.96
N ALA A 630 -31.63 -26.13 10.71
CA ALA A 630 -31.05 -25.29 11.76
C ALA A 630 -31.86 -24.00 11.83
N VAL A 631 -32.39 -23.70 13.03
CA VAL A 631 -33.23 -22.52 13.26
C VAL A 631 -32.62 -21.70 14.39
N ILE A 632 -32.38 -20.42 14.13
CA ILE A 632 -32.07 -19.43 15.16
C ILE A 632 -33.40 -18.86 15.66
N VAL A 633 -33.63 -18.86 16.98
CA VAL A 633 -34.86 -18.35 17.59
C VAL A 633 -34.54 -17.27 18.61
N LEU A 634 -35.12 -16.10 18.44
CA LEU A 634 -35.10 -15.00 19.39
C LEU A 634 -36.47 -14.92 20.04
N VAL A 635 -36.51 -14.97 21.38
CA VAL A 635 -37.73 -14.80 22.16
C VAL A 635 -37.53 -13.58 23.05
N SER A 636 -38.50 -12.66 23.07
CA SER A 636 -38.61 -11.62 24.09
C SER A 636 -39.92 -11.77 24.83
N ARG A 637 -39.91 -11.68 26.16
CA ARG A 637 -41.11 -11.61 26.99
C ARG A 637 -41.29 -10.18 27.46
N ASN A 638 -42.47 -9.61 27.20
CA ASN A 638 -42.86 -8.33 27.77
C ASN A 638 -43.03 -8.51 29.28
N ALA A 639 -42.41 -7.62 30.05
CA ALA A 639 -42.63 -7.59 31.48
C ALA A 639 -43.90 -6.81 31.81
N ASN A 640 -44.63 -7.25 32.84
CA ASN A 640 -45.62 -6.41 33.50
C ASN A 640 -44.95 -5.13 34.04
N PRO A 641 -45.71 -4.06 34.38
CA PRO A 641 -45.17 -2.74 34.72
C PRO A 641 -44.12 -2.69 35.86
N SER A 642 -43.94 -3.78 36.60
CA SER A 642 -42.97 -3.95 37.69
C SER A 642 -41.83 -4.94 37.40
N GLY A 643 -41.68 -5.46 36.18
CA GLY A 643 -40.63 -6.42 35.83
C GLY A 643 -39.68 -5.93 34.72
N HIS A 644 -38.51 -6.56 34.62
CA HIS A 644 -37.57 -6.37 33.51
C HIS A 644 -37.93 -7.26 32.32
N ALA A 645 -37.93 -6.71 31.10
CA ALA A 645 -38.13 -7.50 29.88
C ALA A 645 -37.03 -8.57 29.78
N SER A 646 -37.42 -9.82 29.49
CA SER A 646 -36.48 -10.94 29.36
C SER A 646 -36.34 -11.34 27.91
N THR A 647 -35.14 -11.71 27.49
CA THR A 647 -34.89 -12.23 26.14
C THR A 647 -34.13 -13.55 26.19
N GLY A 648 -34.28 -14.39 25.17
CA GLY A 648 -33.56 -15.64 25.01
C GLY A 648 -33.27 -15.92 23.53
N LEU A 649 -32.03 -16.34 23.23
CA LEU A 649 -31.56 -16.73 21.91
C LEU A 649 -31.27 -18.23 21.90
N TYR A 650 -31.88 -18.97 20.98
CA TYR A 650 -31.75 -20.42 20.87
C TYR A 650 -31.23 -20.82 19.50
N LEU A 651 -30.43 -21.89 19.47
CA LEU A 651 -30.15 -22.68 18.29
C LEU A 651 -30.95 -23.98 18.39
N LEU A 652 -31.81 -24.22 17.40
CA LEU A 652 -32.60 -25.45 17.30
C LEU A 652 -32.09 -26.30 16.16
N ASN A 653 -31.87 -27.57 16.48
CA ASN A 653 -31.63 -28.62 15.51
C ASN A 653 -32.86 -29.53 15.45
N LEU A 654 -33.56 -29.51 14.31
CA LEU A 654 -34.71 -30.36 14.06
C LEU A 654 -34.24 -31.70 13.49
N SER A 655 -34.55 -32.79 14.19
CA SER A 655 -34.13 -34.16 13.88
C SER A 655 -34.56 -34.63 12.48
N GLN A 656 -33.67 -35.34 11.78
CA GLN A 656 -33.89 -35.95 10.45
C GLN A 656 -35.09 -36.92 10.37
N ARG A 657 -35.58 -37.46 11.50
CA ARG A 657 -36.65 -38.48 11.50
C ARG A 657 -38.02 -38.00 11.99
N GLY A 658 -38.21 -36.69 12.22
CA GLY A 658 -39.49 -36.07 12.59
C GLY A 658 -40.18 -36.62 13.86
N THR A 659 -39.48 -37.42 14.67
CA THR A 659 -40.06 -38.19 15.80
C THR A 659 -39.31 -37.99 17.13
N GLY A 660 -38.30 -37.12 17.16
CA GLY A 660 -37.59 -36.72 18.38
C GLY A 660 -37.85 -35.27 18.75
N GLU A 661 -37.82 -34.95 20.05
CA GLU A 661 -37.87 -33.56 20.50
C GLU A 661 -36.75 -32.73 19.84
N PRO A 662 -37.01 -31.47 19.44
CA PRO A 662 -35.99 -30.58 18.93
C PRO A 662 -34.81 -30.50 19.88
N VAL A 663 -33.60 -30.70 19.38
CA VAL A 663 -32.40 -30.48 20.19
C VAL A 663 -32.18 -28.97 20.24
N ARG A 664 -32.44 -28.38 21.40
CA ARG A 664 -32.28 -26.94 21.63
C ARG A 664 -30.99 -26.66 22.40
N THR A 665 -30.33 -25.58 22.01
CA THR A 665 -29.22 -24.98 22.76
C THR A 665 -29.60 -23.54 23.05
N LEU A 666 -29.71 -23.16 24.33
CA LEU A 666 -29.80 -21.75 24.72
C LEU A 666 -28.42 -21.13 24.54
N VAL A 667 -28.31 -20.20 23.61
CA VAL A 667 -27.05 -19.53 23.24
C VAL A 667 -26.80 -18.32 24.13
N SER A 668 -27.86 -17.57 24.48
CA SER A 668 -27.77 -16.38 25.33
C SER A 668 -29.13 -15.99 25.92
N GLY A 669 -29.15 -15.32 27.06
CA GLY A 669 -30.37 -14.83 27.72
C GLY A 669 -31.07 -15.84 28.64
N ASN A 670 -32.33 -15.59 28.95
CA ASN A 670 -33.17 -16.42 29.82
C ASN A 670 -33.82 -17.57 29.05
N ASP A 671 -33.98 -18.70 29.73
CA ASP A 671 -34.74 -19.84 29.23
C ASP A 671 -36.25 -19.59 29.36
N LEU A 672 -36.82 -18.97 28.33
CA LEU A 672 -38.20 -18.51 28.26
C LEU A 672 -39.13 -19.52 27.60
N VAL A 673 -38.62 -20.37 26.71
CA VAL A 673 -39.45 -21.25 25.85
C VAL A 673 -38.79 -22.61 25.63
N ARG A 674 -39.59 -23.67 25.79
CA ARG A 674 -39.26 -25.02 25.35
C ARG A 674 -39.92 -25.32 24.01
N PHE A 675 -39.30 -26.22 23.26
CA PHE A 675 -39.71 -26.58 21.91
C PHE A 675 -40.11 -28.04 21.88
N ALA A 676 -41.23 -28.33 21.25
CA ALA A 676 -41.74 -29.67 21.06
C ALA A 676 -42.30 -29.83 19.65
N ILE A 677 -42.59 -31.05 19.23
CA ILE A 677 -43.34 -31.32 18.00
C ILE A 677 -44.79 -31.67 18.38
N SER A 678 -45.76 -31.00 17.75
CA SER A 678 -47.18 -31.27 17.96
C SER A 678 -47.56 -32.63 17.37
N ARG A 679 -48.74 -33.15 17.74
CA ARG A 679 -49.29 -34.37 17.11
C ARG A 679 -49.54 -34.22 15.61
N LYS A 680 -49.58 -33.00 15.08
CA LYS A 680 -49.75 -32.69 13.66
C LYS A 680 -48.41 -32.54 12.93
N GLY A 681 -47.27 -32.76 13.60
CA GLY A 681 -45.94 -32.61 13.00
C GLY A 681 -45.47 -31.16 12.88
N THR A 682 -46.07 -30.24 13.63
CA THR A 682 -45.71 -28.80 13.63
C THR A 682 -44.88 -28.43 14.85
N LEU A 683 -44.03 -27.40 14.71
CA LEU A 683 -43.22 -26.91 15.83
C LEU A 683 -44.13 -26.24 16.87
N LYS A 684 -44.00 -26.64 18.13
CA LYS A 684 -44.76 -26.14 19.27
C LYS A 684 -43.84 -25.44 20.26
N LEU A 685 -44.27 -24.28 20.72
CA LEU A 685 -43.65 -23.49 21.79
C LEU A 685 -44.37 -23.73 23.10
N ILE A 686 -43.61 -23.84 24.19
CA ILE A 686 -44.11 -24.00 25.55
C ILE A 686 -43.41 -22.94 26.40
N ALA A 687 -44.17 -21.95 26.89
CA ALA A 687 -43.62 -20.91 27.75
C ALA A 687 -43.13 -21.52 29.06
N ALA A 688 -41.96 -21.10 29.53
CA ALA A 688 -41.42 -21.49 30.82
C ALA A 688 -42.13 -20.77 31.99
N SER A 689 -42.81 -19.66 31.71
CA SER A 689 -43.58 -18.88 32.69
C SER A 689 -44.72 -18.11 32.00
N PRO A 690 -45.87 -17.86 32.65
CA PRO A 690 -47.00 -17.16 32.05
C PRO A 690 -46.66 -15.72 31.61
N GLY A 691 -47.15 -15.25 30.47
CA GLY A 691 -47.02 -13.86 30.03
C GLY A 691 -46.91 -13.70 28.51
N ALA A 692 -46.81 -12.46 28.05
CA ALA A 692 -46.75 -12.15 26.63
C ALA A 692 -45.35 -12.31 26.04
N HIS A 693 -45.22 -13.14 25.02
CA HIS A 693 -43.96 -13.44 24.33
C HIS A 693 -44.03 -13.03 22.87
N ARG A 694 -42.92 -12.53 22.36
CA ARG A 694 -42.66 -12.29 20.95
C ARG A 694 -41.51 -13.16 20.49
N VAL A 695 -41.69 -13.83 19.36
CA VAL A 695 -40.73 -14.78 18.82
C VAL A 695 -40.38 -14.43 17.38
N LEU A 696 -39.09 -14.50 17.06
CA LEU A 696 -38.55 -14.39 15.72
C LEU A 696 -37.71 -15.63 15.42
N MET A 697 -37.97 -16.30 14.32
CA MET A 697 -37.27 -17.51 13.87
C MET A 697 -36.64 -17.28 12.50
N LEU A 698 -35.39 -17.71 12.37
CA LEU A 698 -34.60 -17.65 11.15
C LEU A 698 -34.14 -19.06 10.79
N GLY A 699 -34.71 -19.64 9.75
CA GLY A 699 -34.38 -20.96 9.22
C GLY A 699 -33.41 -20.88 8.06
N ASN A 700 -32.56 -21.90 7.92
CA ASN A 700 -31.72 -22.11 6.74
C ASN A 700 -32.49 -22.60 5.50
N ARG A 701 -33.82 -22.71 5.60
CA ARG A 701 -34.79 -23.01 4.53
C ARG A 701 -36.08 -22.22 4.76
N PRO A 702 -36.92 -22.04 3.72
CA PRO A 702 -38.28 -21.51 3.87
C PRO A 702 -39.09 -22.28 4.93
N PHE A 703 -39.90 -21.54 5.69
CA PHE A 703 -40.97 -22.11 6.49
C PHE A 703 -42.21 -22.24 5.58
N GLU A 704 -42.71 -23.46 5.37
CA GLU A 704 -43.98 -23.71 4.66
C GLU A 704 -45.16 -23.80 5.64
#